data_AF-A0A2A9PKT6-F1
#
_entry.id   AF-A0A2A9PKT6-F1
#
_cell.length_a   1.000
_cell.length_b   1.000
_cell.length_c   1.000
_cell.angle_alpha   90.00
_cell.angle_beta   90.00
_cell.angle_gamma   90.00
#
_symmetry.space_group_name_H-M   'P 1'
#
loop_
_entity.id
_entity.type
_entity.pdbx_description
1 polymer ?
#
loop_
_entity_poly.entity_id
_entity_poly.type
_entity_poly.pdbx_seq_one_letter_code
_entity_poly.pdbx_strand_id
1 'polypeptide(L)'
;MKGTWLSFLLSFFIVLLPQPGESQLLPRGAGWSRPKAPEKPSSPGSPHPLSGSKLKNPDRQPIGLPDLPDDSPTYVLRGETGRTAKDVQQAGGLYAQGRGKVIAKDDEDLACNLIYHVEGSIAPISKYVSTTTSKEIAFTFATDGLEPVGELSRYGTIYMIAVDPKMINTIKSIPLGDYPESYRNQKEFSVTGGVSMKQIKGWYQPKKIDHEEVHWEFTENSDFDNAYLQAPKDGGAQPQLAGSIDGSKERLERYVERVIFKGDESGFKQFWAPEREAESLAAFQDCAGLKKRDAKTCNPSDEAEGSKSEDTNDSKDLTHQRDKPTTDVTGKDLVQSAEEIAKKEFKTLAAKFGVMDLVRRNGGAKLTSLDQLFTRFKGYKNLPSMSRPKLRLMRASSGALAVAGLGLYIKSVVDEFSEDSSALDRAAVVTSILPFVGCGVQAVAAQEHGRLDLVDTSLCVVGDALLLSPAWPAWFLIQGLRYLLGTSIKTLTPREIRARRNQVWNAYLRETTKYIESVNFTSDIETHFKVEIAAVLFTAAEAHGKLDAGRDLFLNAAATDQARRDVINDTSTMRISVQGDMCAAILGKMHELQGPSPNHLDPVAVSRRGRVERPIRRQVFIYHQPSHWQVEKLEDISTYRLSRIKKPNSEFVQARGPKNQVDSEKIIRRFSMQCWHHRWSDTW
;
A
#
# COMPACT_ATOMS: atom_id res chain seq x y z
N MET A 1 -20.05 -27.64 -26.93
CA MET A 1 -18.57 -27.54 -27.00
C MET A 1 -17.98 -27.25 -25.61
N LYS A 2 -18.00 -28.21 -24.67
CA LYS A 2 -17.47 -28.02 -23.28
C LYS A 2 -16.71 -29.26 -22.75
N GLY A 3 -16.03 -30.01 -23.60
CA GLY A 3 -15.36 -31.27 -23.21
C GLY A 3 -13.91 -31.44 -23.66
N THR A 4 -13.35 -30.54 -24.47
CA THR A 4 -12.07 -30.77 -25.17
C THR A 4 -10.84 -30.19 -24.47
N TRP A 5 -11.01 -29.26 -23.53
CA TRP A 5 -9.87 -28.60 -22.86
C TRP A 5 -9.18 -29.48 -21.81
N LEU A 6 -9.91 -30.36 -21.12
CA LEU A 6 -9.34 -31.20 -20.06
C LEU A 6 -8.50 -32.37 -20.63
N SER A 7 -8.87 -32.90 -21.80
CA SER A 7 -8.11 -33.94 -22.50
C SER A 7 -6.79 -33.43 -23.10
N PHE A 8 -6.73 -32.14 -23.47
CA PHE A 8 -5.50 -31.53 -23.97
C PHE A 8 -4.45 -31.34 -22.88
N LEU A 9 -4.88 -30.95 -21.66
CA LEU A 9 -3.97 -30.79 -20.52
C LEU A 9 -3.44 -32.12 -19.98
N LEU A 10 -4.24 -33.20 -19.99
CA LEU A 10 -3.76 -34.53 -19.58
C LEU A 10 -2.79 -35.15 -20.59
N SER A 11 -2.97 -34.89 -21.89
CA SER A 11 -2.09 -35.45 -22.94
C SER A 11 -0.71 -34.78 -22.94
N PHE A 12 -0.61 -33.51 -22.56
CA PHE A 12 0.66 -32.78 -22.49
C PHE A 12 1.58 -33.26 -21.35
N PHE A 13 1.02 -33.81 -20.26
CA PHE A 13 1.79 -34.32 -19.12
C PHE A 13 2.33 -35.75 -19.32
N ILE A 14 1.73 -36.54 -20.20
CA ILE A 14 2.15 -37.94 -20.44
C ILE A 14 3.41 -38.02 -21.32
N VAL A 15 3.72 -36.97 -22.09
CA VAL A 15 4.87 -36.95 -23.03
C VAL A 15 6.22 -36.63 -22.36
N LEU A 16 6.23 -36.19 -21.09
CA LEU A 16 7.46 -35.77 -20.39
C LEU A 16 8.03 -36.80 -19.39
N LEU A 17 7.53 -38.04 -19.39
CA LEU A 17 8.11 -39.11 -18.57
C LEU A 17 9.25 -39.83 -19.33
N PRO A 18 10.47 -39.90 -18.78
CA PRO A 18 11.57 -40.65 -19.41
C PRO A 18 11.27 -42.15 -19.41
N GLN A 19 11.46 -42.79 -20.55
CA GLN A 19 11.39 -44.24 -20.73
C GLN A 19 12.52 -44.95 -19.95
N PRO A 20 12.25 -46.06 -19.25
CA PRO A 20 13.29 -46.81 -18.55
C PRO A 20 14.14 -47.59 -19.56
N GLY A 21 15.39 -47.14 -19.75
CA GLY A 21 16.40 -47.81 -20.57
C GLY A 21 17.05 -49.00 -19.85
N GLU A 22 17.22 -50.06 -20.62
CA GLU A 22 17.84 -51.36 -20.35
C GLU A 22 19.07 -51.37 -19.44
N SER A 23 19.02 -52.25 -18.45
CA SER A 23 20.13 -52.70 -17.62
C SER A 23 21.08 -53.60 -18.42
N GLN A 24 22.30 -53.13 -18.67
CA GLN A 24 23.41 -54.00 -19.09
C GLN A 24 24.21 -54.52 -17.89
N LEU A 25 24.31 -55.84 -17.84
CA LEU A 25 25.13 -56.67 -16.96
C LEU A 25 26.62 -56.55 -17.34
N LEU A 26 27.52 -56.34 -16.37
CA LEU A 26 28.95 -56.71 -16.46
C LEU A 26 29.57 -56.86 -15.04
N PRO A 27 30.72 -57.52 -14.88
CA PRO A 27 30.81 -58.74 -14.07
C PRO A 27 31.59 -58.60 -12.74
N ARG A 28 31.44 -59.64 -11.92
CA ARG A 28 32.18 -59.95 -10.69
C ARG A 28 33.70 -59.95 -10.92
N GLY A 29 34.43 -59.27 -10.04
CA GLY A 29 35.88 -59.39 -9.88
C GLY A 29 36.27 -59.16 -8.41
N ALA A 30 37.00 -60.10 -7.85
CA ALA A 30 37.28 -60.29 -6.43
C ALA A 30 38.34 -59.33 -5.86
N GLY A 31 38.36 -59.19 -4.52
CA GLY A 31 39.45 -58.52 -3.81
C GLY A 31 39.15 -58.22 -2.34
N TRP A 32 39.06 -59.24 -1.49
CA TRP A 32 39.02 -59.08 -0.04
C TRP A 32 40.38 -58.58 0.48
N SER A 33 40.39 -57.43 1.14
CA SER A 33 41.53 -56.94 1.93
C SER A 33 41.09 -56.64 3.37
N ARG A 34 41.87 -57.15 4.32
CA ARG A 34 41.64 -57.15 5.78
C ARG A 34 41.47 -55.74 6.38
N PRO A 35 40.64 -55.58 7.43
CA PRO A 35 40.54 -54.30 8.14
C PRO A 35 41.76 -54.03 9.02
N LYS A 36 42.31 -52.81 8.89
CA LYS A 36 43.33 -52.23 9.79
C LYS A 36 42.65 -51.77 11.09
N ALA A 37 43.37 -51.90 12.20
CA ALA A 37 42.95 -51.53 13.56
C ALA A 37 42.61 -50.03 13.70
N PRO A 38 41.74 -49.66 14.65
CA PRO A 38 41.27 -48.28 14.82
C PRO A 38 42.35 -47.37 15.42
N GLU A 39 42.64 -46.27 14.72
CA GLU A 39 43.39 -45.14 15.24
C GLU A 39 42.53 -44.30 16.23
N LYS A 40 43.22 -43.72 17.22
CA LYS A 40 42.68 -42.87 18.27
C LYS A 40 41.88 -41.67 17.70
N PRO A 41 40.80 -41.22 18.37
CA PRO A 41 40.08 -40.03 17.96
C PRO A 41 40.93 -38.77 18.18
N SER A 42 41.23 -38.08 17.09
CA SER A 42 41.69 -36.70 17.07
C SER A 42 40.56 -35.74 17.44
N SER A 43 40.90 -34.68 18.17
CA SER A 43 40.05 -33.60 18.68
C SER A 43 39.03 -33.05 17.66
N PRO A 44 37.86 -32.57 18.12
CA PRO A 44 36.83 -32.03 17.25
C PRO A 44 37.32 -30.76 16.54
N GLY A 45 37.41 -30.85 15.22
CA GLY A 45 37.64 -29.71 14.35
C GLY A 45 36.53 -28.68 14.47
N SER A 46 36.93 -27.41 14.46
CA SER A 46 36.06 -26.24 14.53
C SER A 46 34.98 -26.28 13.43
N PRO A 47 33.73 -25.88 13.73
CA PRO A 47 32.67 -25.86 12.74
C PRO A 47 32.97 -24.85 11.63
N HIS A 48 32.84 -25.30 10.38
CA HIS A 48 32.82 -24.45 9.19
C HIS A 48 31.76 -23.35 9.35
N PRO A 49 32.09 -22.08 9.02
CA PRO A 49 31.09 -21.01 9.03
C PRO A 49 30.03 -21.31 7.97
N LEU A 50 28.78 -21.27 8.43
CA LEU A 50 27.59 -21.46 7.62
C LEU A 50 27.48 -20.32 6.61
N SER A 51 27.32 -20.73 5.35
CA SER A 51 27.01 -19.92 4.17
C SER A 51 25.89 -18.91 4.45
N GLY A 52 26.22 -17.63 4.35
CA GLY A 52 25.25 -16.53 4.31
C GLY A 52 24.25 -16.70 3.17
N SER A 53 23.08 -16.08 3.34
CA SER A 53 21.99 -16.03 2.38
C SER A 53 22.48 -15.59 1.01
N LYS A 54 22.23 -16.44 0.00
CA LYS A 54 22.50 -16.14 -1.41
C LYS A 54 21.74 -14.86 -1.80
N LEU A 55 22.48 -13.77 -2.06
CA LEU A 55 22.04 -12.71 -2.96
C LEU A 55 21.45 -13.39 -4.20
N LYS A 56 20.15 -13.19 -4.44
CA LYS A 56 19.49 -13.71 -5.64
C LYS A 56 20.07 -12.96 -6.84
N ASN A 57 21.05 -13.61 -7.46
CA ASN A 57 21.53 -13.43 -8.82
C ASN A 57 22.43 -12.20 -9.10
N PRO A 58 23.77 -12.39 -9.08
CA PRO A 58 24.66 -11.67 -9.98
C PRO A 58 25.33 -12.69 -10.91
N ASP A 59 24.56 -13.43 -11.71
CA ASP A 59 25.12 -14.19 -12.83
C ASP A 59 25.81 -13.25 -13.83
N ARG A 60 25.62 -11.91 -13.69
CA ARG A 60 26.32 -10.93 -14.51
C ARG A 60 27.36 -10.09 -13.75
N GLN A 61 28.57 -10.01 -14.30
CA GLN A 61 29.66 -9.18 -13.79
C GLN A 61 29.62 -7.76 -14.36
N PRO A 62 29.82 -6.71 -13.54
CA PRO A 62 29.91 -5.35 -14.02
C PRO A 62 31.33 -5.03 -14.55
N ILE A 63 31.48 -4.97 -15.86
CA ILE A 63 32.73 -4.61 -16.53
C ILE A 63 32.81 -3.09 -16.74
N GLY A 64 33.95 -2.50 -16.40
CA GLY A 64 34.22 -1.06 -16.56
C GLY A 64 33.97 -0.22 -15.30
N LEU A 65 33.42 -0.81 -14.23
CA LEU A 65 33.37 -0.16 -12.92
C LEU A 65 34.72 -0.26 -12.21
N PRO A 66 35.17 0.79 -11.50
CA PRO A 66 36.45 0.81 -10.81
C PRO A 66 36.40 -0.01 -9.52
N ASP A 67 37.53 -0.63 -9.18
CA ASP A 67 37.76 -1.16 -7.82
C ASP A 67 38.23 -0.02 -6.91
N LEU A 68 37.50 0.20 -5.81
CA LEU A 68 37.79 1.26 -4.85
C LEU A 68 38.33 0.68 -3.53
N PRO A 69 39.29 1.36 -2.87
CA PRO A 69 39.82 0.89 -1.60
C PRO A 69 38.81 1.10 -0.47
N ASP A 70 38.69 0.12 0.43
CA ASP A 70 37.67 0.13 1.49
C ASP A 70 38.02 1.01 2.69
N ASP A 71 39.31 1.09 3.04
CA ASP A 71 39.75 1.72 4.29
C ASP A 71 39.94 3.23 4.20
N SER A 72 40.23 3.74 3.00
CA SER A 72 40.49 5.16 2.73
C SER A 72 40.05 5.55 1.32
N PRO A 73 38.75 5.40 0.99
CA PRO A 73 38.24 5.74 -0.32
C PRO A 73 38.38 7.24 -0.61
N THR A 74 38.88 7.57 -1.80
CA THR A 74 38.71 8.92 -2.37
C THR A 74 37.33 9.09 -3.01
N TYR A 75 36.74 7.97 -3.44
CA TYR A 75 35.41 7.91 -4.04
C TYR A 75 34.61 6.76 -3.46
N VAL A 76 33.29 6.89 -3.51
CA VAL A 76 32.32 5.81 -3.31
C VAL A 76 31.40 5.72 -4.52
N LEU A 77 30.71 4.60 -4.65
CA LEU A 77 29.73 4.34 -5.69
C LEU A 77 28.32 4.32 -5.12
N ARG A 78 27.35 4.71 -5.93
CA ARG A 78 25.91 4.53 -5.62
C ARG A 78 25.15 4.14 -6.88
N GLY A 79 24.55 2.95 -6.88
CA GLY A 79 23.53 2.60 -7.85
C GLY A 79 22.21 3.29 -7.53
N GLU A 80 21.51 3.76 -8.56
CA GLU A 80 20.20 4.37 -8.44
C GLU A 80 19.26 3.78 -9.49
N THR A 81 18.12 3.28 -9.05
CA THR A 81 17.02 2.85 -9.90
C THR A 81 15.92 3.90 -9.93
N GLY A 82 15.29 4.07 -11.09
CA GLY A 82 14.16 4.98 -11.29
C GLY A 82 14.50 6.45 -11.55
N ARG A 83 15.75 6.89 -11.36
CA ARG A 83 16.21 8.23 -11.77
C ARG A 83 17.37 8.15 -12.75
N THR A 84 17.25 8.87 -13.85
CA THR A 84 18.35 9.07 -14.81
C THR A 84 19.36 10.08 -14.28
N ALA A 85 20.56 10.12 -14.86
CA ALA A 85 21.55 11.16 -14.55
C ALA A 85 20.98 12.58 -14.73
N LYS A 86 20.13 12.79 -15.73
CA LYS A 86 19.45 14.06 -15.98
C LYS A 86 18.49 14.42 -14.84
N ASP A 87 17.73 13.46 -14.33
CA ASP A 87 16.82 13.69 -13.20
C ASP A 87 17.60 14.06 -11.93
N VAL A 88 18.73 13.40 -11.69
CA VAL A 88 19.62 13.70 -10.56
C VAL A 88 20.27 15.08 -10.71
N GLN A 89 20.68 15.46 -11.92
CA GLN A 89 21.14 16.81 -12.24
C GLN A 89 20.07 17.86 -11.95
N GLN A 90 18.84 17.65 -12.45
CA GLN A 90 17.71 18.57 -12.22
C GLN A 90 17.33 18.68 -10.74
N ALA A 91 17.47 17.58 -9.98
CA ALA A 91 17.25 17.59 -8.55
C ALA A 91 18.36 18.34 -7.77
N GLY A 92 19.51 18.59 -8.39
CA GLY A 92 20.68 19.17 -7.72
C GLY A 92 21.54 18.15 -6.97
N GLY A 93 21.22 16.85 -7.08
CA GLY A 93 21.97 15.76 -6.47
C GLY A 93 21.14 14.55 -6.04
N LEU A 94 21.75 13.70 -5.20
CA LEU A 94 21.14 12.50 -4.62
C LEU A 94 20.78 12.78 -3.15
N TYR A 95 19.50 12.92 -2.85
CA TYR A 95 19.03 13.26 -1.51
C TYR A 95 18.30 12.09 -0.84
N ALA A 96 18.36 12.07 0.49
CA ALA A 96 17.63 11.09 1.30
C ALA A 96 16.12 11.25 1.10
N GLN A 97 15.38 10.15 1.08
CA GLN A 97 13.93 10.20 0.81
C GLN A 97 13.14 10.97 1.88
N GLY A 98 13.66 11.06 3.11
CA GLY A 98 13.09 11.86 4.20
C GLY A 98 13.43 13.34 4.15
N ARG A 99 14.21 13.81 3.17
CA ARG A 99 14.53 15.25 3.03
C ARG A 99 13.30 16.01 2.51
N GLY A 100 12.95 17.13 3.16
CA GLY A 100 11.80 17.97 2.80
C GLY A 100 10.43 17.33 3.02
N LYS A 101 10.38 16.18 3.70
CA LYS A 101 9.11 15.60 4.15
C LYS A 101 8.86 16.03 5.58
N VAL A 102 7.60 16.40 5.86
CA VAL A 102 7.12 16.54 7.24
C VAL A 102 7.09 15.14 7.86
N ILE A 103 8.03 14.89 8.75
CA ILE A 103 8.12 13.65 9.53
C ILE A 103 7.37 13.90 10.84
N ALA A 104 6.63 12.89 11.31
CA ALA A 104 6.00 13.00 12.62
C ALA A 104 7.07 13.22 13.69
N LYS A 105 6.79 14.02 14.71
CA LYS A 105 7.78 14.33 15.76
C LYS A 105 8.36 13.05 16.40
N ASP A 106 7.51 12.04 16.59
CA ASP A 106 7.90 10.76 17.19
C ASP A 106 8.79 9.90 16.26
N ASP A 107 8.82 10.21 14.96
CA ASP A 107 9.61 9.52 13.93
C ASP A 107 10.95 10.23 13.64
N GLU A 108 11.21 11.41 14.19
CA GLU A 108 12.43 12.17 13.88
C GLU A 108 13.70 11.45 14.36
N ASP A 109 13.67 10.91 15.58
CA ASP A 109 14.76 10.12 16.14
C ASP A 109 14.99 8.86 15.31
N LEU A 110 13.91 8.18 14.93
CA LEU A 110 13.96 6.99 14.10
C LEU A 110 14.60 7.31 12.74
N ALA A 111 14.17 8.39 12.07
CA ALA A 111 14.72 8.86 10.79
C ALA A 111 16.23 9.15 10.82
N CYS A 112 16.78 9.48 11.99
CA CYS A 112 18.18 9.83 12.21
C CYS A 112 19.04 8.67 12.73
N ASN A 113 18.46 7.50 13.01
CA ASN A 113 19.19 6.35 13.54
C ASN A 113 19.92 5.56 12.42
N LEU A 114 21.22 5.30 12.61
CA LEU A 114 22.04 4.65 11.59
C LEU A 114 21.72 3.15 11.43
N ILE A 115 21.38 2.44 12.50
CA ILE A 115 21.07 0.99 12.43
C ILE A 115 19.80 0.78 11.60
N TYR A 116 18.73 1.53 11.91
CA TYR A 116 17.47 1.43 11.19
C TYR A 116 17.60 1.84 9.71
N HIS A 117 18.49 2.79 9.40
CA HIS A 117 18.82 3.13 8.01
C HIS A 117 19.36 1.90 7.24
N VAL A 118 20.37 1.23 7.79
CA VAL A 118 21.03 0.06 7.17
C VAL A 118 20.07 -1.11 7.00
N GLU A 119 19.17 -1.30 7.97
CA GLU A 119 18.12 -2.32 7.87
C GLU A 119 17.12 -2.05 6.75
N GLY A 120 17.05 -0.82 6.23
CA GLY A 120 16.10 -0.39 5.21
C GLY A 120 14.66 -0.23 5.69
N SER A 121 14.39 -0.51 6.97
CA SER A 121 13.03 -0.50 7.56
C SER A 121 12.39 0.90 7.58
N ILE A 122 13.22 1.95 7.52
CA ILE A 122 12.80 3.35 7.58
C ILE A 122 13.14 4.13 6.30
N ALA A 123 13.38 3.44 5.18
CA ALA A 123 13.81 4.06 3.92
C ALA A 123 13.02 5.33 3.52
N PRO A 124 11.67 5.39 3.66
CA PRO A 124 10.89 6.57 3.26
C PRO A 124 11.17 7.85 4.05
N ILE A 125 11.66 7.72 5.29
CA ILE A 125 11.86 8.82 6.25
C ILE A 125 13.33 9.02 6.62
N SER A 126 14.21 8.08 6.28
CA SER A 126 15.62 8.14 6.62
C SER A 126 16.29 9.44 6.14
N LYS A 127 17.22 9.95 6.95
CA LYS A 127 18.06 11.14 6.66
C LYS A 127 19.40 10.81 6.00
N TYR A 128 19.65 9.54 5.71
CA TYR A 128 20.88 9.07 5.09
C TYR A 128 20.67 8.62 3.64
N VAL A 129 21.75 8.66 2.86
CA VAL A 129 21.86 8.08 1.51
C VAL A 129 22.95 7.02 1.52
N SER A 130 22.61 5.77 1.21
CA SER A 130 23.58 4.67 1.16
C SER A 130 24.51 4.78 -0.04
N THR A 131 25.81 4.59 0.19
CA THR A 131 26.86 4.50 -0.84
C THR A 131 27.80 3.34 -0.49
N THR A 132 28.67 2.89 -1.40
CA THR A 132 29.53 1.72 -1.18
C THR A 132 30.87 1.84 -1.91
N THR A 133 31.92 1.17 -1.41
CA THR A 133 33.18 0.97 -2.17
C THR A 133 33.17 -0.28 -3.06
N SER A 134 32.19 -1.18 -2.91
CA SER A 134 32.06 -2.38 -3.74
C SER A 134 31.27 -2.11 -5.02
N LYS A 135 31.91 -2.37 -6.16
CA LYS A 135 31.25 -2.27 -7.47
C LYS A 135 30.11 -3.28 -7.64
N GLU A 136 30.21 -4.46 -7.03
CA GLU A 136 29.17 -5.49 -7.05
C GLU A 136 27.91 -5.04 -6.29
N ILE A 137 28.10 -4.36 -5.16
CA ILE A 137 27.00 -3.82 -4.35
C ILE A 137 26.39 -2.59 -5.04
N ALA A 138 27.20 -1.71 -5.63
CA ALA A 138 26.71 -0.58 -6.42
C ALA A 138 25.91 -1.05 -7.64
N PHE A 139 26.39 -2.12 -8.29
CA PHE A 139 25.68 -2.79 -9.37
C PHE A 139 24.33 -3.35 -8.90
N THR A 140 24.31 -4.03 -7.75
CA THR A 140 23.08 -4.52 -7.13
C THR A 140 22.08 -3.38 -6.90
N PHE A 141 22.52 -2.25 -6.32
CA PHE A 141 21.67 -1.07 -6.12
C PHE A 141 21.15 -0.47 -7.43
N ALA A 142 21.90 -0.56 -8.52
CA ALA A 142 21.46 -0.11 -9.84
C ALA A 142 20.52 -1.10 -10.53
N THR A 143 20.35 -2.33 -10.01
CA THR A 143 19.45 -3.33 -10.58
C THR A 143 18.21 -3.56 -9.72
N ASP A 144 18.24 -3.19 -8.45
CA ASP A 144 17.19 -3.52 -7.49
C ASP A 144 15.94 -2.66 -7.72
N GLY A 145 14.80 -3.30 -7.99
CA GLY A 145 13.49 -2.63 -8.10
C GLY A 145 13.02 -2.24 -9.51
N LEU A 146 13.69 -2.65 -10.60
CA LEU A 146 13.19 -2.45 -11.96
C LEU A 146 12.81 -3.78 -12.64
N GLU A 147 11.53 -3.92 -12.98
CA GLU A 147 11.10 -4.93 -13.95
C GLU A 147 11.66 -4.53 -15.33
N PRO A 148 12.51 -5.37 -15.96
CA PRO A 148 13.27 -5.01 -17.16
C PRO A 148 12.37 -4.71 -18.36
N VAL A 149 12.57 -3.58 -19.06
CA VAL A 149 11.87 -3.28 -20.34
C VAL A 149 12.89 -3.12 -21.46
N GLY A 150 13.54 -4.25 -21.76
CA GLY A 150 14.71 -4.31 -22.61
C GLY A 150 15.96 -4.56 -21.79
N GLU A 151 16.90 -5.30 -22.37
CA GLU A 151 18.04 -5.86 -21.66
C GLU A 151 18.91 -4.81 -20.94
N LEU A 152 19.11 -3.62 -21.52
CA LEU A 152 19.92 -2.55 -20.90
C LEU A 152 19.14 -1.66 -19.92
N SER A 153 17.85 -1.45 -20.17
CA SER A 153 16.98 -0.58 -19.36
C SER A 153 16.77 -1.05 -17.91
N ARG A 154 17.09 -2.32 -17.64
CA ARG A 154 17.01 -2.93 -16.31
C ARG A 154 18.10 -2.45 -15.36
N TYR A 155 19.12 -1.81 -15.92
CA TYR A 155 20.21 -1.21 -15.17
C TYR A 155 19.95 0.28 -15.05
N GLY A 156 19.95 0.75 -13.81
CA GLY A 156 19.97 2.15 -13.45
C GLY A 156 21.33 2.80 -13.73
N THR A 157 21.56 3.92 -13.06
CA THR A 157 22.81 4.69 -13.20
C THR A 157 23.67 4.46 -11.95
N ILE A 158 24.99 4.27 -12.12
CA ILE A 158 25.92 4.17 -10.98
C ILE A 158 26.74 5.45 -10.90
N TYR A 159 26.59 6.20 -9.81
CA TYR A 159 27.29 7.46 -9.60
C TYR A 159 28.62 7.24 -8.88
N MET A 160 29.66 7.96 -9.31
CA MET A 160 30.95 8.02 -8.62
C MET A 160 31.05 9.33 -7.86
N ILE A 161 31.16 9.23 -6.54
CA ILE A 161 30.93 10.35 -5.62
C ILE A 161 32.21 10.56 -4.82
N ALA A 162 32.74 11.79 -4.80
CA ALA A 162 33.93 12.09 -4.00
C ALA A 162 33.60 12.04 -2.50
N VAL A 163 34.51 11.48 -1.71
CA VAL A 163 34.33 11.31 -0.27
C VAL A 163 34.54 12.63 0.48
N ASP A 164 33.71 12.89 1.48
CA ASP A 164 33.83 14.05 2.36
C ASP A 164 33.27 13.76 3.78
N PRO A 165 33.42 14.70 4.74
CA PRO A 165 33.15 14.42 6.15
C PRO A 165 31.71 14.05 6.51
N LYS A 166 30.73 14.17 5.60
CA LYS A 166 29.35 13.71 5.82
C LYS A 166 29.14 12.22 5.53
N MET A 167 30.14 11.53 4.98
CA MET A 167 30.09 10.10 4.72
C MET A 167 30.57 9.33 5.95
N ILE A 168 29.68 8.57 6.57
CA ILE A 168 29.96 7.79 7.78
C ILE A 168 30.33 6.36 7.38
N ASN A 169 31.45 5.84 7.86
CA ASN A 169 31.81 4.45 7.64
C ASN A 169 30.90 3.54 8.49
N THR A 170 29.88 2.97 7.84
CA THR A 170 28.77 2.30 8.53
C THR A 170 29.23 1.02 9.23
N ILE A 171 30.08 0.25 8.57
CA ILE A 171 30.65 -1.00 9.12
C ILE A 171 31.46 -0.72 10.38
N LYS A 172 32.27 0.34 10.39
CA LYS A 172 33.08 0.69 11.56
C LYS A 172 32.25 1.38 12.66
N SER A 173 31.04 1.86 12.33
CA SER A 173 30.17 2.58 13.28
C SER A 173 29.25 1.65 14.07
N ILE A 174 28.71 0.60 13.45
CA ILE A 174 27.76 -0.30 14.11
C ILE A 174 28.53 -1.49 14.72
N PRO A 175 28.34 -1.82 16.02
CA PRO A 175 28.97 -2.99 16.61
C PRO A 175 28.67 -4.27 15.83
N LEU A 176 29.64 -5.19 15.71
CA LEU A 176 29.49 -6.39 14.89
C LEU A 176 28.27 -7.25 15.27
N GLY A 177 27.90 -7.27 16.56
CA GLY A 177 26.72 -7.98 17.05
C GLY A 177 25.39 -7.37 16.61
N ASP A 178 25.38 -6.06 16.33
CA ASP A 178 24.19 -5.30 15.97
C ASP A 178 24.09 -5.09 14.45
N TYR A 179 25.19 -5.25 13.71
CA TYR A 179 25.21 -5.15 12.25
C TYR A 179 24.54 -6.39 11.63
N PRO A 180 23.42 -6.23 10.88
CA PRO A 180 22.71 -7.37 10.35
C PRO A 180 23.58 -8.13 9.33
N GLU A 181 23.68 -9.45 9.53
CA GLU A 181 24.70 -10.29 8.89
C GLU A 181 24.68 -10.22 7.35
N SER A 182 23.49 -10.08 6.77
CA SER A 182 23.28 -9.95 5.31
C SER A 182 23.88 -8.68 4.71
N TYR A 183 24.12 -7.65 5.52
CA TYR A 183 24.57 -6.33 5.06
C TYR A 183 26.07 -6.09 5.31
N ARG A 184 26.76 -6.97 6.05
CA ARG A 184 28.16 -6.75 6.46
C ARG A 184 29.13 -6.62 5.28
N ASN A 185 28.80 -7.24 4.15
CA ASN A 185 29.62 -7.20 2.95
C ASN A 185 29.31 -5.99 2.04
N GLN A 186 28.38 -5.12 2.43
CA GLN A 186 27.99 -3.98 1.59
C GLN A 186 29.03 -2.88 1.54
N LYS A 187 29.99 -2.85 2.48
CA LYS A 187 31.04 -1.81 2.54
C LYS A 187 30.43 -0.41 2.50
N GLU A 188 29.34 -0.23 3.25
CA GLU A 188 28.48 0.93 3.14
C GLU A 188 29.08 2.16 3.81
N PHE A 189 28.98 3.29 3.10
CA PHE A 189 29.16 4.63 3.64
C PHE A 189 27.82 5.37 3.62
N SER A 190 27.30 5.69 4.79
CA SER A 190 26.03 6.39 4.95
C SER A 190 26.25 7.89 4.87
N VAL A 191 25.61 8.56 3.91
CA VAL A 191 25.78 10.01 3.69
C VAL A 191 24.65 10.79 4.33
N THR A 192 24.95 11.62 5.33
CA THR A 192 23.94 12.49 5.95
C THR A 192 23.59 13.70 5.08
N GLY A 193 22.30 14.03 4.96
CA GLY A 193 21.79 15.19 4.21
C GLY A 193 21.83 15.09 2.68
N GLY A 194 22.49 14.07 2.12
CA GLY A 194 22.57 13.78 0.69
C GLY A 194 23.86 14.23 0.02
N VAL A 195 23.91 14.08 -1.31
CA VAL A 195 25.09 14.28 -2.16
C VAL A 195 24.74 15.33 -3.21
N SER A 196 25.43 16.47 -3.21
CA SER A 196 25.23 17.51 -4.23
C SER A 196 25.79 17.08 -5.59
N MET A 197 25.23 17.59 -6.69
CA MET A 197 25.81 17.42 -8.02
C MET A 197 27.28 17.81 -8.09
N LYS A 198 27.70 18.86 -7.36
CA LYS A 198 29.11 19.29 -7.32
C LYS A 198 30.07 18.25 -6.72
N GLN A 199 29.54 17.28 -5.98
CA GLN A 199 30.31 16.19 -5.37
C GLN A 199 30.37 14.93 -6.24
N ILE A 200 29.49 14.83 -7.24
CA ILE A 200 29.42 13.68 -8.14
C ILE A 200 30.44 13.90 -9.25
N LYS A 201 31.50 13.10 -9.30
CA LYS A 201 32.55 13.19 -10.33
C LYS A 201 32.04 12.78 -11.72
N GLY A 202 31.06 11.89 -11.75
CA GLY A 202 30.43 11.41 -12.96
C GLY A 202 29.58 10.19 -12.67
N TRP A 203 29.15 9.52 -13.73
CA TRP A 203 28.31 8.34 -13.60
C TRP A 203 28.57 7.33 -14.71
N TYR A 204 28.26 6.09 -14.41
CA TYR A 204 28.35 4.96 -15.31
C TYR A 204 26.96 4.60 -15.82
N GLN A 205 26.85 4.40 -17.13
CA GLN A 205 25.64 3.91 -17.79
C GLN A 205 25.90 2.57 -18.48
N PRO A 206 24.89 1.68 -18.54
CA PRO A 206 25.00 0.40 -19.23
C PRO A 206 25.10 0.63 -20.74
N LYS A 207 26.22 0.23 -21.36
CA LYS A 207 26.45 0.42 -22.80
C LYS A 207 26.05 -0.79 -23.62
N LYS A 208 26.49 -1.97 -23.19
CA LYS A 208 26.21 -3.25 -23.85
C LYS A 208 26.19 -4.38 -22.82
N ILE A 209 25.51 -5.45 -23.18
CA ILE A 209 25.55 -6.72 -22.48
C ILE A 209 26.20 -7.73 -23.40
N ASP A 210 27.14 -8.50 -22.86
CA ASP A 210 27.81 -9.57 -23.56
C ASP A 210 27.76 -10.82 -22.67
N HIS A 211 26.88 -11.77 -22.99
CA HIS A 211 26.63 -12.95 -22.15
C HIS A 211 26.34 -12.62 -20.67
N GLU A 212 27.29 -12.92 -19.79
CA GLU A 212 27.30 -12.73 -18.35
C GLU A 212 28.01 -11.43 -17.94
N GLU A 213 28.24 -10.51 -18.88
CA GLU A 213 28.93 -9.24 -18.61
C GLU A 213 28.04 -8.06 -18.97
N VAL A 214 28.05 -7.05 -18.10
CA VAL A 214 27.42 -5.75 -18.36
C VAL A 214 28.54 -4.74 -18.48
N HIS A 215 28.72 -4.17 -19.66
CA HIS A 215 29.74 -3.16 -19.89
C HIS A 215 29.19 -1.78 -19.58
N TRP A 216 29.88 -1.08 -18.70
CA TRP A 216 29.54 0.25 -18.23
C TRP A 216 30.44 1.29 -18.91
N GLU A 217 29.86 2.43 -19.28
CA GLU A 217 30.58 3.59 -19.84
C GLU A 217 30.48 4.77 -18.88
N PHE A 218 31.63 5.37 -18.58
CA PHE A 218 31.72 6.52 -17.68
C PHE A 218 31.50 7.83 -18.44
N THR A 219 30.63 8.68 -17.89
CA THR A 219 30.43 10.06 -18.32
C THR A 219 30.88 10.99 -17.19
N GLU A 220 31.81 11.89 -17.50
CA GLU A 220 32.30 12.89 -16.55
C GLU A 220 31.25 13.99 -16.32
N ASN A 221 31.11 14.43 -15.07
CA ASN A 221 30.23 15.52 -14.71
C ASN A 221 30.98 16.86 -14.82
N SER A 222 30.56 17.73 -15.74
CA SER A 222 31.15 19.06 -15.91
C SER A 222 31.00 19.97 -14.68
N ASP A 223 30.03 19.68 -13.81
CA ASP A 223 29.73 20.49 -12.63
C ASP A 223 30.50 20.03 -11.39
N PHE A 224 31.35 19.01 -11.51
CA PHE A 224 32.13 18.48 -10.39
C PHE A 224 33.13 19.53 -9.86
N ASP A 225 33.11 19.75 -8.55
CA ASP A 225 34.02 20.66 -7.86
C ASP A 225 35.29 19.93 -7.41
N ASN A 226 36.41 20.28 -8.04
CA ASN A 226 37.72 19.72 -7.72
C ASN A 226 38.18 19.99 -6.27
N ALA A 227 37.54 20.92 -5.54
CA ALA A 227 37.80 21.11 -4.11
C ALA A 227 37.60 19.83 -3.30
N TYR A 228 36.69 18.93 -3.70
CA TYR A 228 36.50 17.63 -3.04
C TYR A 228 37.72 16.71 -3.14
N LEU A 229 38.65 16.96 -4.07
CA LEU A 229 39.86 16.15 -4.25
C LEU A 229 41.05 16.64 -3.43
N GLN A 230 40.99 17.85 -2.84
CA GLN A 230 42.15 18.43 -2.16
C GLN A 230 42.42 17.77 -0.79
N ALA A 231 41.38 17.26 -0.13
CA ALA A 231 41.49 16.58 1.16
C ALA A 231 40.35 15.55 1.34
N PRO A 232 40.29 14.50 0.52
CA PRO A 232 39.24 13.50 0.61
C PRO A 232 39.34 12.78 1.95
N LYS A 233 38.38 13.07 2.83
CA LYS A 233 38.32 12.49 4.16
C LYS A 233 36.88 12.23 4.53
N ASP A 234 36.56 10.97 4.75
CA ASP A 234 35.26 10.57 5.28
C ASP A 234 35.09 11.04 6.74
N GLY A 235 33.87 10.92 7.24
CA GLY A 235 33.56 11.12 8.64
C GLY A 235 34.12 10.04 9.56
N GLY A 236 34.65 8.93 9.04
CA GLY A 236 35.14 7.80 9.80
C GLY A 236 34.02 7.03 10.51
N ALA A 237 34.41 6.28 11.54
CA ALA A 237 33.48 5.58 12.43
C ALA A 237 32.77 6.56 13.37
N GLN A 238 31.44 6.45 13.47
CA GLN A 238 30.57 7.29 14.30
C GLN A 238 29.64 6.41 15.15
N PRO A 239 30.17 5.64 16.12
CA PRO A 239 29.37 4.68 16.90
C PRO A 239 28.25 5.33 17.71
N GLN A 240 28.37 6.62 18.03
CA GLN A 240 27.28 7.35 18.68
C GLN A 240 26.02 7.48 17.80
N LEU A 241 26.13 7.33 16.48
CA LEU A 241 24.96 7.36 15.56
C LEU A 241 24.27 5.99 15.47
N ALA A 242 24.91 4.93 15.97
CA ALA A 242 24.40 3.55 16.05
C ALA A 242 23.90 3.19 17.47
N GLY A 243 23.58 4.19 18.30
CA GLY A 243 23.05 3.99 19.65
C GLY A 243 21.54 3.75 19.70
N SER A 244 20.96 3.98 20.89
CA SER A 244 19.50 3.93 21.12
C SER A 244 18.74 4.85 20.15
N ILE A 245 17.50 4.51 19.80
CA ILE A 245 16.66 5.39 18.97
C ILE A 245 16.53 6.76 19.63
N ASP A 246 16.18 6.79 20.92
CA ASP A 246 16.04 8.02 21.70
C ASP A 246 17.32 8.86 21.61
N GLY A 247 17.14 10.12 21.23
CA GLY A 247 18.21 11.11 21.09
C GLY A 247 19.07 10.98 19.83
N SER A 248 18.64 10.15 18.86
CA SER A 248 19.37 9.96 17.60
C SER A 248 19.41 11.24 16.76
N LYS A 249 18.33 12.03 16.79
CA LYS A 249 18.26 13.34 16.13
C LYS A 249 19.34 14.27 16.66
N GLU A 250 19.40 14.48 17.97
CA GLU A 250 20.36 15.40 18.59
C GLU A 250 21.81 14.91 18.38
N ARG A 251 22.04 13.60 18.36
CA ARG A 251 23.38 13.05 18.07
C ARG A 251 23.79 13.28 16.62
N LEU A 252 22.88 13.10 15.66
CA LEU A 252 23.13 13.38 14.24
C LEU A 252 23.35 14.87 14.01
N GLU A 253 22.48 15.72 14.53
CA GLU A 253 22.60 17.18 14.42
C GLU A 253 23.94 17.67 15.00
N ARG A 254 24.30 17.21 16.21
CA ARG A 254 25.59 17.55 16.84
C ARG A 254 26.80 17.03 16.07
N TYR A 255 26.67 15.90 15.37
CA TYR A 255 27.71 15.41 14.47
C TYR A 255 27.85 16.33 13.25
N VAL A 256 26.74 16.65 12.58
CA VAL A 256 26.72 17.52 11.39
C VAL A 256 27.27 18.91 11.72
N GLU A 257 26.82 19.52 12.81
CA GLU A 257 27.29 20.82 13.26
C GLU A 257 28.81 20.84 13.51
N ARG A 258 29.33 19.87 14.26
CA ARG A 258 30.73 19.86 14.69
C ARG A 258 31.70 19.38 13.60
N VAL A 259 31.31 18.38 12.83
CA VAL A 259 32.21 17.71 11.87
C VAL A 259 32.11 18.32 10.48
N ILE A 260 30.91 18.64 10.02
CA ILE A 260 30.70 19.15 8.65
C ILE A 260 30.83 20.67 8.64
N PHE A 261 30.09 21.36 9.52
CA PHE A 261 30.03 22.83 9.53
C PHE A 261 31.06 23.49 10.45
N LYS A 262 31.72 22.71 11.32
CA LYS A 262 32.72 23.22 12.28
C LYS A 262 32.19 24.41 13.11
N GLY A 263 30.91 24.39 13.44
CA GLY A 263 30.23 25.46 14.19
C GLY A 263 29.66 26.60 13.34
N ASP A 264 29.70 26.53 12.00
CA ASP A 264 28.94 27.46 11.15
C ASP A 264 27.42 27.16 11.26
N GLU A 265 26.77 27.88 12.17
CA GLU A 265 25.34 27.75 12.44
C GLU A 265 24.48 28.09 11.21
N SER A 266 24.94 29.01 10.35
CA SER A 266 24.20 29.43 9.16
C SER A 266 24.17 28.32 8.11
N GLY A 267 25.33 27.74 7.79
CA GLY A 267 25.44 26.58 6.92
C GLY A 267 24.69 25.36 7.48
N PHE A 268 24.76 25.14 8.81
CA PHE A 268 24.03 24.07 9.47
C PHE A 268 22.50 24.18 9.30
N LYS A 269 21.93 25.38 9.48
CA LYS A 269 20.50 25.61 9.28
C LYS A 269 20.08 25.40 7.82
N GLN A 270 20.85 25.95 6.88
CA GLN A 270 20.57 25.80 5.44
C GLN A 270 20.67 24.35 4.97
N PHE A 271 21.54 23.56 5.59
CA PHE A 271 21.72 22.14 5.27
C PHE A 271 20.45 21.31 5.49
N TRP A 272 19.75 21.55 6.59
CA TRP A 272 18.54 20.82 6.95
C TRP A 272 17.26 21.42 6.35
N ALA A 273 17.22 22.74 6.12
CA ALA A 273 16.09 23.45 5.55
C ALA A 273 16.47 24.12 4.22
N PRO A 274 16.46 23.40 3.08
CA PRO A 274 16.75 24.01 1.79
C PRO A 274 15.76 25.14 1.46
N GLU A 275 16.28 26.22 0.85
CA GLU A 275 15.62 27.52 0.63
C GLU A 275 14.17 27.49 0.12
N ARG A 276 13.72 26.44 -0.58
CA ARG A 276 12.31 26.36 -1.00
C ARG A 276 11.33 26.32 0.17
N GLU A 277 11.73 25.73 1.30
CA GLU A 277 10.94 25.83 2.54
C GLU A 277 11.12 27.19 3.20
N ALA A 278 12.33 27.77 3.18
CA ALA A 278 12.60 29.09 3.76
C ALA A 278 11.84 30.21 3.05
N GLU A 279 11.71 30.18 1.72
CA GLU A 279 10.89 31.12 0.95
C GLU A 279 9.39 30.95 1.26
N SER A 280 8.92 29.70 1.42
CA SER A 280 7.52 29.45 1.80
C SER A 280 7.20 29.82 3.26
N LEU A 281 8.16 29.63 4.18
CA LEU A 281 8.06 29.99 5.60
C LEU A 281 8.19 31.51 5.78
N ALA A 282 9.08 32.17 5.04
CA ALA A 282 9.19 33.62 5.02
C ALA A 282 7.91 34.28 4.47
N ALA A 283 7.35 33.74 3.38
CA ALA A 283 6.06 34.19 2.85
C ALA A 283 4.90 33.99 3.85
N PHE A 284 4.98 32.98 4.73
CA PHE A 284 3.98 32.74 5.77
C PHE A 284 4.19 33.62 7.02
N GLN A 285 5.43 33.94 7.36
CA GLN A 285 5.77 34.81 8.49
C GLN A 285 5.42 36.28 8.24
N ASP A 286 5.50 36.75 6.99
CA ASP A 286 5.11 38.12 6.63
C ASP A 286 3.59 38.39 6.74
N CYS A 287 2.75 37.35 6.72
CA CYS A 287 1.31 37.48 7.01
C CYS A 287 0.98 37.21 8.50
N ALA A 288 1.93 36.75 9.32
CA ALA A 288 1.76 36.46 10.75
C ALA A 288 1.97 37.71 11.61
N GLY A 289 1.05 38.66 11.51
CA GLY A 289 1.07 39.89 12.33
C GLY A 289 -0.01 40.92 11.98
N LEU A 290 -0.68 40.75 10.84
CA LEU A 290 -1.70 41.67 10.38
C LEU A 290 -3.05 41.41 11.07
N LYS A 291 -3.68 42.48 11.57
CA LYS A 291 -5.02 42.40 12.15
C LYS A 291 -6.00 41.99 11.04
N LYS A 292 -7.07 41.29 11.43
CA LYS A 292 -8.11 40.68 10.57
C LYS A 292 -8.77 41.60 9.51
N ARG A 293 -8.44 42.90 9.47
CA ARG A 293 -8.91 43.89 8.50
C ARG A 293 -7.89 44.20 7.39
N ASP A 294 -6.62 43.86 7.59
CA ASP A 294 -5.51 44.16 6.66
C ASP A 294 -5.05 42.94 5.84
N ALA A 295 -5.62 41.75 6.09
CA ALA A 295 -5.24 40.48 5.45
C ALA A 295 -5.75 40.31 4.00
N LYS A 296 -6.27 41.37 3.36
CA LYS A 296 -6.92 41.26 2.03
C LYS A 296 -5.92 41.21 0.85
N THR A 297 -4.62 41.36 1.11
CA THR A 297 -3.56 41.43 0.10
C THR A 297 -2.60 40.23 0.07
N CYS A 298 -2.78 39.18 0.88
CA CYS A 298 -1.89 38.00 0.89
C CYS A 298 -2.26 36.90 -0.15
N ASN A 299 -2.94 37.22 -1.26
CA ASN A 299 -3.23 36.26 -2.34
C ASN A 299 -2.30 36.49 -3.54
N PRO A 300 -1.33 35.60 -3.84
CA PRO A 300 -0.40 35.78 -4.95
C PRO A 300 -0.97 35.33 -6.32
N SER A 301 -2.29 35.34 -6.52
CA SER A 301 -2.89 34.73 -7.72
C SER A 301 -3.59 35.66 -8.71
N ASP A 302 -3.81 36.94 -8.42
CA ASP A 302 -4.66 37.76 -9.30
C ASP A 302 -4.18 39.23 -9.38
N GLU A 303 -3.08 39.47 -10.11
CA GLU A 303 -2.78 40.81 -10.64
C GLU A 303 -2.38 40.71 -12.12
N ALA A 304 -3.39 40.71 -12.98
CA ALA A 304 -3.31 41.29 -14.31
C ALA A 304 -4.68 41.90 -14.65
N GLU A 305 -4.63 43.11 -15.19
CA GLU A 305 -5.74 43.92 -15.73
C GLU A 305 -6.57 44.70 -14.72
N GLY A 306 -6.12 45.94 -14.50
CA GLY A 306 -6.98 47.00 -13.99
C GLY A 306 -7.87 47.60 -15.07
N SER A 307 -9.03 48.12 -14.68
CA SER A 307 -9.51 49.41 -15.16
C SER A 307 -10.55 50.01 -14.21
N LYS A 308 -10.57 51.34 -14.17
CA LYS A 308 -11.34 52.24 -13.31
C LYS A 308 -12.81 52.35 -13.73
N SER A 309 -13.71 52.54 -12.75
CA SER A 309 -14.85 53.50 -12.79
C SER A 309 -15.49 53.48 -11.39
N GLU A 310 -15.33 54.49 -10.53
CA GLU A 310 -16.00 55.81 -10.52
C GLU A 310 -17.52 55.71 -10.30
N ASP A 311 -17.92 56.07 -9.07
CA ASP A 311 -19.27 56.11 -8.53
C ASP A 311 -20.14 57.17 -9.22
N THR A 312 -21.41 56.84 -9.48
CA THR A 312 -22.53 57.76 -9.24
C THR A 312 -23.83 57.00 -8.97
N ASN A 313 -24.48 57.39 -7.88
CA ASN A 313 -25.91 57.17 -7.61
C ASN A 313 -26.76 57.72 -8.76
N ASP A 314 -27.80 56.99 -9.18
CA ASP A 314 -29.12 57.60 -9.20
C ASP A 314 -30.28 56.59 -9.23
N SER A 315 -31.30 56.97 -8.48
CA SER A 315 -32.57 56.27 -8.28
C SER A 315 -33.55 56.67 -9.37
N LYS A 316 -34.15 55.70 -10.08
CA LYS A 316 -35.53 55.76 -10.59
C LYS A 316 -35.98 54.43 -11.19
N ASP A 317 -37.00 53.85 -10.56
CA ASP A 317 -38.24 53.33 -11.12
C ASP A 317 -38.24 53.04 -12.63
N LEU A 318 -38.43 51.76 -13.01
CA LEU A 318 -39.06 51.32 -14.26
C LEU A 318 -39.33 49.80 -14.23
N THR A 319 -40.62 49.45 -14.22
CA THR A 319 -41.26 48.33 -14.94
C THR A 319 -40.53 46.99 -15.06
N HIS A 320 -41.11 45.96 -14.42
CA HIS A 320 -40.86 44.54 -14.65
C HIS A 320 -40.99 44.14 -16.14
N GLN A 321 -39.90 44.23 -16.90
CA GLN A 321 -39.67 43.36 -18.04
C GLN A 321 -39.08 42.06 -17.52
N ARG A 322 -39.81 40.97 -17.74
CA ARG A 322 -39.38 39.60 -17.49
C ARG A 322 -38.35 39.25 -18.56
N ASP A 323 -37.12 39.70 -18.37
CA ASP A 323 -35.99 39.27 -19.19
C ASP A 323 -35.93 37.75 -19.17
N LYS A 324 -36.01 37.18 -20.36
CA LYS A 324 -35.98 35.75 -20.59
C LYS A 324 -34.57 35.25 -20.22
N PRO A 325 -34.39 34.42 -19.17
CA PRO A 325 -33.07 33.97 -18.78
C PRO A 325 -32.63 32.88 -19.78
N THR A 326 -31.84 33.26 -20.77
CA THR A 326 -31.01 32.34 -21.56
C THR A 326 -29.60 32.34 -21.00
N THR A 327 -29.45 31.95 -19.73
CA THR A 327 -28.18 31.44 -19.24
C THR A 327 -28.08 30.01 -19.74
N ASP A 328 -27.23 29.81 -20.75
CA ASP A 328 -26.80 28.49 -21.22
C ASP A 328 -26.08 27.80 -20.05
N VAL A 329 -26.84 27.11 -19.20
CA VAL A 329 -26.28 26.29 -18.12
C VAL A 329 -25.47 25.20 -18.80
N THR A 330 -24.16 25.40 -18.85
CA THR A 330 -23.29 24.51 -19.59
C THR A 330 -23.24 23.16 -18.87
N GLY A 331 -23.18 22.06 -19.62
CA GLY A 331 -23.09 20.71 -19.03
C GLY A 331 -21.89 20.50 -18.10
N LYS A 332 -20.91 21.42 -18.07
CA LYS A 332 -19.80 21.44 -17.13
C LYS A 332 -20.24 21.80 -15.71
N ASP A 333 -21.18 22.73 -15.57
CA ASP A 333 -21.69 23.21 -14.28
C ASP A 333 -22.44 22.11 -13.54
N LEU A 334 -23.20 21.29 -14.28
CA LEU A 334 -23.91 20.12 -13.74
C LEU A 334 -22.94 19.05 -13.20
N VAL A 335 -21.86 18.75 -13.94
CA VAL A 335 -20.89 17.74 -13.51
C VAL A 335 -20.12 18.21 -12.27
N GLN A 336 -19.69 19.48 -12.23
CA GLN A 336 -19.03 20.04 -11.05
C GLN A 336 -19.97 20.09 -9.84
N SER A 337 -21.23 20.49 -10.04
CA SER A 337 -22.24 20.50 -8.98
C SER A 337 -22.48 19.09 -8.42
N ALA A 338 -22.65 18.08 -9.28
CA ALA A 338 -22.84 16.69 -8.87
C ALA A 338 -21.65 16.16 -8.06
N GLU A 339 -20.43 16.50 -8.47
CA GLU A 339 -19.21 16.08 -7.78
C GLU A 339 -19.07 16.70 -6.39
N GLU A 340 -19.31 18.00 -6.24
CA GLU A 340 -19.22 18.67 -4.94
C GLU A 340 -20.29 18.15 -3.96
N ILE A 341 -21.51 17.88 -4.47
CA ILE A 341 -22.57 17.25 -3.65
C ILE A 341 -22.16 15.83 -3.26
N ALA A 342 -21.64 15.03 -4.20
CA ALA A 342 -21.18 13.67 -3.93
C ALA A 342 -20.06 13.63 -2.88
N LYS A 343 -19.09 14.54 -2.98
CA LYS A 343 -17.98 14.66 -2.02
C LYS A 343 -18.47 14.98 -0.61
N LYS A 344 -19.45 15.89 -0.49
CA LYS A 344 -20.09 16.22 0.80
C LYS A 344 -20.88 15.03 1.36
N GLU A 345 -21.64 14.35 0.50
CA GLU A 345 -22.43 13.19 0.90
C GLU A 345 -21.54 12.03 1.34
N PHE A 346 -20.44 11.77 0.62
CA PHE A 346 -19.46 10.76 0.98
C PHE A 346 -18.87 11.01 2.37
N LYS A 347 -18.54 12.26 2.71
CA LYS A 347 -18.09 12.62 4.07
C LYS A 347 -19.14 12.30 5.14
N THR A 348 -20.39 12.66 4.88
CA THR A 348 -21.51 12.40 5.79
C THR A 348 -21.71 10.89 5.99
N LEU A 349 -21.74 10.12 4.90
CA LEU A 349 -21.87 8.67 4.95
C LEU A 349 -20.66 8.02 5.63
N ALA A 350 -19.43 8.40 5.28
CA ALA A 350 -18.21 7.87 5.88
C ALA A 350 -18.14 8.11 7.39
N ALA A 351 -18.62 9.27 7.86
CA ALA A 351 -18.76 9.55 9.29
C ALA A 351 -19.83 8.65 9.94
N LYS A 352 -21.00 8.54 9.32
CA LYS A 352 -22.13 7.73 9.81
C LYS A 352 -21.76 6.25 9.98
N PHE A 353 -21.05 5.70 9.00
CA PHE A 353 -20.65 4.30 8.92
C PHE A 353 -19.25 4.03 9.50
N GLY A 354 -18.62 5.00 10.19
CA GLY A 354 -17.35 4.77 10.92
C GLY A 354 -16.12 4.53 10.02
N VAL A 355 -16.18 4.92 8.76
CA VAL A 355 -15.07 4.84 7.79
C VAL A 355 -14.01 5.89 8.07
N MET A 356 -14.35 6.97 8.80
CA MET A 356 -13.42 8.02 9.25
C MET A 356 -12.17 7.47 9.97
N ASP A 357 -12.32 6.36 10.68
CA ASP A 357 -11.21 5.74 11.42
C ASP A 357 -10.10 5.22 10.48
N LEU A 358 -10.39 4.92 9.21
CA LEU A 358 -9.37 4.50 8.24
C LEU A 358 -8.34 5.61 8.01
N VAL A 359 -8.82 6.85 7.84
CA VAL A 359 -7.95 8.01 7.63
C VAL A 359 -7.14 8.30 8.89
N ARG A 360 -7.75 8.14 10.07
CA ARG A 360 -7.09 8.39 11.36
C ARG A 360 -6.04 7.35 11.71
N ARG A 361 -6.29 6.06 11.46
CA ARG A 361 -5.36 4.96 11.78
C ARG A 361 -4.22 4.82 10.78
N ASN A 362 -4.48 5.07 9.49
CA ASN A 362 -3.47 4.93 8.43
C ASN A 362 -2.76 6.25 8.08
N GLY A 363 -2.89 7.27 8.94
CA GLY A 363 -2.35 8.63 8.74
C GLY A 363 -0.83 8.74 8.66
N GLY A 364 -0.09 7.63 8.68
CA GLY A 364 1.37 7.58 8.65
C GLY A 364 2.05 7.95 7.32
N ALA A 365 1.34 8.20 6.21
CA ALA A 365 1.90 8.91 5.02
C ALA A 365 0.96 8.99 3.80
N LYS A 366 0.03 8.04 3.61
CA LYS A 366 -0.60 7.84 2.27
C LYS A 366 -2.05 8.29 2.13
N LEU A 367 -2.81 8.50 3.21
CA LEU A 367 -4.21 8.93 3.18
C LEU A 367 -4.43 10.00 4.25
N THR A 368 -4.25 11.27 3.89
CA THR A 368 -4.32 12.39 4.84
C THR A 368 -5.73 12.94 5.02
N SER A 369 -6.66 12.62 4.12
CA SER A 369 -8.05 13.11 4.19
C SER A 369 -9.06 12.19 3.49
N LEU A 370 -10.34 12.31 3.87
CA LEU A 370 -11.43 11.71 3.11
C LEU A 370 -11.51 12.22 1.65
N ASP A 371 -11.05 13.44 1.39
CA ASP A 371 -11.03 14.01 0.04
C ASP A 371 -10.06 13.25 -0.86
N GLN A 372 -8.91 12.83 -0.33
CA GLN A 372 -7.98 11.96 -1.04
C GLN A 372 -8.56 10.57 -1.27
N LEU A 373 -9.28 10.02 -0.28
CA LEU A 373 -9.95 8.73 -0.43
C LEU A 373 -11.03 8.77 -1.53
N PHE A 374 -11.88 9.82 -1.53
CA PHE A 374 -12.86 10.08 -2.59
C PHE A 374 -12.20 10.21 -3.96
N THR A 375 -11.13 11.00 -4.05
CA THR A 375 -10.38 11.21 -5.31
C THR A 375 -9.74 9.91 -5.81
N ARG A 376 -9.27 9.04 -4.90
CA ARG A 376 -8.75 7.72 -5.27
C ARG A 376 -9.84 6.83 -5.85
N PHE A 377 -10.99 6.72 -5.18
CA PHE A 377 -12.13 5.96 -5.72
C PHE A 377 -12.52 6.45 -7.12
N LYS A 378 -12.55 7.78 -7.33
CA LYS A 378 -12.80 8.38 -8.65
C LYS A 378 -11.72 8.06 -9.69
N GLY A 379 -10.46 7.93 -9.27
CA GLY A 379 -9.33 7.62 -10.15
C GLY A 379 -9.34 6.19 -10.72
N TYR A 380 -10.07 5.26 -10.09
CA TYR A 380 -10.24 3.89 -10.59
C TYR A 380 -11.29 3.84 -11.69
N LYS A 381 -10.87 4.20 -12.91
CA LYS A 381 -11.68 4.26 -14.14
C LYS A 381 -12.41 2.96 -14.53
N ASN A 382 -12.12 1.84 -13.87
CA ASN A 382 -12.77 0.55 -14.14
C ASN A 382 -13.98 0.27 -13.23
N LEU A 383 -14.20 1.03 -12.15
CA LEU A 383 -15.58 1.15 -11.69
C LEU A 383 -16.32 1.77 -12.87
N PRO A 384 -17.36 1.12 -13.44
CA PRO A 384 -17.98 1.56 -14.68
C PRO A 384 -18.17 3.06 -14.62
N SER A 385 -17.31 3.78 -15.35
CA SER A 385 -17.25 5.23 -15.32
C SER A 385 -18.57 5.63 -15.95
N MET A 386 -19.53 5.90 -15.08
CA MET A 386 -20.95 6.02 -15.39
C MET A 386 -21.12 6.63 -16.77
N SER A 387 -21.63 5.82 -17.67
CA SER A 387 -21.84 6.16 -19.08
C SER A 387 -22.36 7.58 -19.15
N ARG A 388 -21.62 8.53 -19.74
CA ARG A 388 -22.12 9.90 -19.91
C ARG A 388 -23.48 9.78 -20.56
N PRO A 389 -24.60 10.08 -19.86
CA PRO A 389 -25.91 9.95 -20.48
C PRO A 389 -25.85 10.82 -21.72
N LYS A 390 -26.10 10.24 -22.90
CA LYS A 390 -26.04 10.97 -24.17
C LYS A 390 -27.10 12.05 -24.11
N LEU A 391 -26.71 13.23 -23.62
CA LEU A 391 -27.55 14.42 -23.37
C LEU A 391 -28.12 15.03 -24.66
N ARG A 392 -28.10 14.30 -25.78
CA ARG A 392 -28.60 14.72 -27.09
C ARG A 392 -30.11 14.98 -27.10
N LEU A 393 -30.85 14.53 -26.09
CA LEU A 393 -32.31 14.72 -26.00
C LEU A 393 -32.75 16.04 -25.34
N MET A 394 -31.85 16.84 -24.76
CA MET A 394 -32.21 18.06 -24.03
C MET A 394 -32.38 19.32 -24.90
N ARG A 395 -32.13 19.26 -26.21
CA ARG A 395 -32.31 20.43 -27.12
C ARG A 395 -33.74 20.59 -27.67
N ALA A 396 -34.69 19.71 -27.32
CA ALA A 396 -36.08 19.84 -27.77
C ALA A 396 -36.91 20.65 -26.75
N SER A 397 -37.02 21.96 -27.01
CA SER A 397 -37.63 22.99 -26.16
C SER A 397 -39.17 22.95 -26.12
N SER A 398 -39.77 22.00 -25.41
CA SER A 398 -41.16 22.11 -24.95
C SER A 398 -41.36 21.43 -23.60
N GLY A 399 -42.04 22.11 -22.65
CA GLY A 399 -42.01 21.81 -21.21
C GLY A 399 -42.48 20.40 -20.78
N ALA A 400 -43.14 19.64 -21.65
CA ALA A 400 -43.51 18.25 -21.37
C ALA A 400 -42.35 17.25 -21.58
N LEU A 401 -41.40 17.53 -22.49
CA LEU A 401 -40.25 16.65 -22.76
C LEU A 401 -39.16 16.73 -21.69
N ALA A 402 -39.10 17.83 -20.93
CA ALA A 402 -38.14 17.98 -19.83
C ALA A 402 -38.41 16.99 -18.68
N VAL A 403 -39.69 16.77 -18.32
CA VAL A 403 -40.08 15.82 -17.27
C VAL A 403 -39.77 14.38 -17.69
N ALA A 404 -40.05 14.03 -18.95
CA ALA A 404 -39.67 12.72 -19.50
C ALA A 404 -38.15 12.52 -19.54
N GLY A 405 -37.40 13.59 -19.84
CA GLY A 405 -35.93 13.59 -19.82
C GLY A 405 -35.35 13.34 -18.42
N LEU A 406 -35.98 13.87 -17.37
CA LEU A 406 -35.60 13.58 -15.98
C LEU A 406 -35.85 12.11 -15.64
N GLY A 407 -37.03 11.57 -15.97
CA GLY A 407 -37.33 10.15 -15.70
C GLY A 407 -36.32 9.20 -16.34
N LEU A 408 -35.87 9.51 -17.57
CA LEU A 408 -34.82 8.76 -18.25
C LEU A 408 -33.43 8.97 -17.64
N TYR A 409 -33.06 10.21 -17.29
CA TYR A 409 -31.79 10.51 -16.61
C TYR A 409 -31.70 9.82 -15.25
N ILE A 410 -32.75 9.93 -14.44
CA ILE A 410 -32.91 9.26 -13.15
C ILE A 410 -32.80 7.75 -13.33
N LYS A 411 -33.56 7.18 -14.26
CA LYS A 411 -33.52 5.74 -14.52
C LYS A 411 -32.12 5.29 -14.91
N SER A 412 -31.40 6.04 -15.74
CA SER A 412 -30.00 5.72 -16.05
C SER A 412 -29.07 5.78 -14.84
N VAL A 413 -29.30 6.70 -13.89
CA VAL A 413 -28.51 6.75 -12.65
C VAL A 413 -28.79 5.53 -11.76
N VAL A 414 -30.06 5.07 -11.70
CA VAL A 414 -30.48 3.94 -10.87
C VAL A 414 -30.10 2.59 -11.50
N ASP A 415 -30.34 2.41 -12.79
CA ASP A 415 -29.99 1.19 -13.52
C ASP A 415 -28.46 0.96 -13.40
N GLU A 416 -27.64 2.01 -13.48
CA GLU A 416 -26.18 1.91 -13.33
C GLU A 416 -25.72 1.68 -11.88
N PHE A 417 -26.54 2.02 -10.88
CA PHE A 417 -26.31 1.63 -9.48
C PHE A 417 -26.64 0.15 -9.25
N SER A 418 -27.65 -0.37 -9.97
CA SER A 418 -28.12 -1.75 -9.85
C SER A 418 -27.29 -2.76 -10.64
N GLU A 419 -26.59 -2.33 -11.69
CA GLU A 419 -25.63 -3.17 -12.39
C GLU A 419 -24.35 -3.33 -11.56
N ASP A 420 -24.13 -4.55 -11.08
CA ASP A 420 -22.99 -4.93 -10.25
C ASP A 420 -21.66 -4.42 -10.85
N SER A 421 -21.10 -3.36 -10.26
CA SER A 421 -19.69 -3.01 -10.49
C SER A 421 -18.87 -4.27 -10.20
N SER A 422 -18.13 -4.77 -11.19
CA SER A 422 -17.60 -6.12 -11.16
C SER A 422 -16.76 -6.34 -9.89
N ALA A 423 -16.85 -7.54 -9.30
CA ALA A 423 -16.07 -7.89 -8.11
C ALA A 423 -14.56 -7.63 -8.28
N LEU A 424 -14.06 -7.65 -9.52
CA LEU A 424 -12.69 -7.33 -9.90
C LEU A 424 -12.34 -5.84 -9.73
N ASP A 425 -13.24 -4.93 -10.08
CA ASP A 425 -13.00 -3.48 -9.96
C ASP A 425 -13.02 -3.04 -8.49
N ARG A 426 -13.91 -3.66 -7.70
CA ARG A 426 -13.91 -3.51 -6.24
C ARG A 426 -12.65 -4.07 -5.61
N ALA A 427 -12.21 -5.25 -6.04
CA ALA A 427 -10.97 -5.85 -5.57
C ALA A 427 -9.78 -4.92 -5.85
N ALA A 428 -9.63 -4.41 -7.07
CA ALA A 428 -8.52 -3.53 -7.46
C ALA A 428 -8.37 -2.28 -6.56
N VAL A 429 -9.52 -1.66 -6.23
CA VAL A 429 -9.59 -0.53 -5.32
C VAL A 429 -9.17 -0.92 -3.90
N VAL A 430 -9.69 -2.02 -3.36
CA VAL A 430 -9.38 -2.51 -2.01
C VAL A 430 -7.90 -2.86 -1.87
N THR A 431 -7.37 -3.57 -2.86
CA THR A 431 -5.96 -3.99 -2.94
C THR A 431 -4.99 -2.81 -3.14
N SER A 432 -5.47 -1.66 -3.62
CA SER A 432 -4.65 -0.44 -3.71
C SER A 432 -4.57 0.34 -2.41
N ILE A 433 -5.57 0.18 -1.54
CA ILE A 433 -5.66 0.83 -0.24
C ILE A 433 -4.96 -0.04 0.82
N LEU A 434 -4.98 -1.36 0.65
CA LEU A 434 -4.30 -2.33 1.48
C LEU A 434 -3.10 -2.94 0.75
N PRO A 435 -1.85 -2.61 1.14
CA PRO A 435 -0.64 -3.02 0.42
C PRO A 435 -0.34 -4.54 0.43
N PHE A 436 -1.22 -5.37 0.99
CA PHE A 436 -0.99 -6.79 1.24
C PHE A 436 -1.63 -7.74 0.21
N VAL A 437 -2.25 -7.22 -0.86
CA VAL A 437 -2.88 -8.05 -1.90
C VAL A 437 -2.38 -7.58 -3.28
N GLY A 438 -1.14 -7.92 -3.60
CA GLY A 438 -0.26 -7.05 -4.39
C GLY A 438 -0.05 -7.34 -5.87
N CYS A 439 -0.44 -8.50 -6.43
CA CYS A 439 -0.02 -8.82 -7.80
C CYS A 439 -1.02 -8.37 -8.88
N GLY A 440 -2.32 -8.46 -8.61
CA GLY A 440 -3.37 -8.15 -9.60
C GLY A 440 -3.43 -6.69 -10.08
N VAL A 441 -3.25 -5.72 -9.17
CA VAL A 441 -3.40 -4.29 -9.51
C VAL A 441 -2.20 -3.74 -10.26
N GLN A 442 -1.01 -4.23 -9.91
CA GLN A 442 0.24 -3.86 -10.60
C GLN A 442 0.20 -4.32 -12.07
N ALA A 443 -0.49 -5.43 -12.36
CA ALA A 443 -0.70 -5.92 -13.72
C ALA A 443 -1.64 -5.05 -14.56
N VAL A 444 -2.75 -4.55 -13.98
CA VAL A 444 -3.72 -3.69 -14.69
C VAL A 444 -3.14 -2.29 -14.93
N ALA A 445 -2.36 -1.76 -13.98
CA ALA A 445 -1.61 -0.52 -14.17
C ALA A 445 -0.51 -0.65 -15.26
N ALA A 446 0.08 -1.84 -15.43
CA ALA A 446 1.04 -2.11 -16.50
C ALA A 446 0.39 -2.20 -17.90
N GLN A 447 -0.90 -2.60 -17.97
CA GLN A 447 -1.66 -2.69 -19.22
C GLN A 447 -1.95 -1.30 -19.86
N GLU A 448 -2.21 -0.26 -19.05
CA GLU A 448 -2.40 1.13 -19.56
C GLU A 448 -1.09 1.73 -20.13
N HIS A 449 0.07 1.15 -19.82
CA HIS A 449 1.37 1.60 -20.31
C HIS A 449 1.98 0.73 -21.43
N GLY A 450 1.19 -0.17 -22.03
CA GLY A 450 1.61 -0.95 -23.21
C GLY A 450 2.71 -1.98 -22.93
N ARG A 451 2.83 -2.48 -21.69
CA ARG A 451 3.82 -3.47 -21.26
C ARG A 451 3.10 -4.72 -20.74
N LEU A 452 3.27 -5.86 -21.41
CA LEU A 452 2.80 -7.15 -20.93
C LEU A 452 3.93 -8.18 -21.04
N ASP A 453 4.27 -8.81 -19.92
CA ASP A 453 4.89 -10.14 -19.94
C ASP A 453 3.83 -11.16 -19.55
N LEU A 454 3.39 -11.95 -20.53
CA LEU A 454 2.17 -12.75 -20.45
C LEU A 454 2.28 -13.93 -19.47
N VAL A 455 3.47 -14.33 -19.00
CA VAL A 455 3.63 -15.59 -18.25
C VAL A 455 3.73 -15.36 -16.74
N ASP A 456 4.60 -14.46 -16.26
CA ASP A 456 4.74 -14.25 -14.80
C ASP A 456 3.65 -13.30 -14.27
N THR A 457 3.23 -12.31 -15.07
CA THR A 457 2.03 -11.50 -14.75
C THR A 457 0.78 -12.37 -14.79
N SER A 458 0.63 -13.29 -15.76
CA SER A 458 -0.51 -14.21 -15.70
C SER A 458 -0.39 -15.19 -14.54
N LEU A 459 0.79 -15.66 -14.14
CA LEU A 459 0.91 -16.56 -12.98
C LEU A 459 0.69 -15.85 -11.63
N CYS A 460 1.06 -14.57 -11.50
CA CYS A 460 0.76 -13.81 -10.28
C CYS A 460 -0.71 -13.35 -10.25
N VAL A 461 -1.27 -12.96 -11.40
CA VAL A 461 -2.71 -12.64 -11.53
C VAL A 461 -3.58 -13.88 -11.38
N VAL A 462 -3.21 -15.01 -11.99
CA VAL A 462 -3.85 -16.31 -11.79
C VAL A 462 -3.61 -16.77 -10.36
N GLY A 463 -2.46 -16.45 -9.77
CA GLY A 463 -2.18 -16.76 -8.37
C GLY A 463 -3.13 -16.03 -7.42
N ASP A 464 -3.27 -14.71 -7.58
CA ASP A 464 -4.20 -13.87 -6.82
C ASP A 464 -5.66 -14.23 -7.12
N ALA A 465 -6.01 -14.49 -8.39
CA ALA A 465 -7.35 -14.91 -8.78
C ALA A 465 -7.70 -16.32 -8.29
N LEU A 466 -6.75 -17.24 -8.23
CA LEU A 466 -6.92 -18.56 -7.61
C LEU A 466 -7.07 -18.43 -6.11
N LEU A 467 -6.30 -17.54 -5.46
CA LEU A 467 -6.39 -17.28 -4.02
C LEU A 467 -7.74 -16.66 -3.62
N LEU A 468 -8.26 -15.76 -4.46
CA LEU A 468 -9.53 -15.06 -4.28
C LEU A 468 -10.74 -15.82 -4.86
N SER A 469 -10.51 -16.97 -5.50
CA SER A 469 -11.57 -17.86 -5.97
C SER A 469 -11.60 -19.18 -5.17
N PRO A 470 -12.67 -19.98 -5.29
CA PRO A 470 -12.71 -21.31 -4.65
C PRO A 470 -11.60 -22.28 -5.10
N ALA A 471 -10.80 -21.92 -6.11
CA ALA A 471 -9.71 -22.71 -6.66
C ALA A 471 -8.35 -22.48 -5.97
N TRP A 472 -8.34 -21.84 -4.78
CA TRP A 472 -7.14 -21.62 -3.97
C TRP A 472 -6.24 -22.85 -3.72
N PRO A 473 -6.72 -24.12 -3.70
CA PRO A 473 -5.83 -25.28 -3.57
C PRO A 473 -4.85 -25.43 -4.74
N ALA A 474 -5.20 -24.93 -5.93
CA ALA A 474 -4.31 -24.97 -7.09
C ALA A 474 -3.11 -24.01 -6.95
N TRP A 475 -3.27 -22.90 -6.22
CA TRP A 475 -2.17 -21.98 -5.90
C TRP A 475 -1.08 -22.67 -5.08
N PHE A 476 -1.46 -23.45 -4.05
CA PHE A 476 -0.52 -24.22 -3.23
C PHE A 476 0.24 -25.28 -4.04
N LEU A 477 -0.39 -25.86 -5.07
CA LEU A 477 0.26 -26.81 -5.97
C LEU A 477 1.32 -26.12 -6.84
N ILE A 478 1.03 -24.94 -7.38
CA ILE A 478 1.96 -24.16 -8.21
C ILE A 478 3.15 -23.68 -7.38
N GLN A 479 2.91 -23.16 -6.17
CA GLN A 479 4.00 -22.74 -5.28
C GLN A 479 4.85 -23.92 -4.79
N GLY A 480 4.22 -25.05 -4.50
CA GLY A 480 4.91 -26.29 -4.17
C GLY A 480 5.82 -26.79 -5.30
N LEU A 481 5.36 -26.69 -6.55
CA LEU A 481 6.14 -27.06 -7.74
C LEU A 481 7.31 -26.11 -7.97
N ARG A 482 7.11 -24.79 -7.79
CA ARG A 482 8.13 -23.75 -7.94
C ARG A 482 9.25 -23.91 -6.90
N TYR A 483 8.90 -24.30 -5.67
CA TYR A 483 9.86 -24.62 -4.61
C TYR A 483 10.66 -25.91 -4.90
N LEU A 484 10.01 -26.93 -5.47
CA LEU A 484 10.65 -28.20 -5.82
C LEU A 484 11.63 -28.08 -7.00
N LEU A 485 11.33 -27.24 -7.98
CA LEU A 485 12.19 -27.02 -9.16
C LEU A 485 13.42 -26.15 -8.85
N GLY A 486 13.42 -25.38 -7.76
CA GLY A 486 14.50 -24.46 -7.41
C GLY A 486 15.64 -25.04 -6.57
N THR A 487 15.60 -26.31 -6.17
CA THR A 487 16.65 -26.92 -5.32
C THR A 487 17.28 -28.14 -5.98
N SER A 488 18.59 -28.08 -6.21
CA SER A 488 19.39 -29.20 -6.74
C SER A 488 19.19 -30.45 -5.89
N ILE A 489 18.56 -31.45 -6.50
CA ILE A 489 18.17 -32.70 -5.84
C ILE A 489 19.42 -33.55 -5.62
N LYS A 490 20.15 -33.29 -4.52
CA LYS A 490 20.90 -34.37 -3.87
C LYS A 490 19.87 -35.35 -3.33
N THR A 491 20.09 -36.63 -3.56
CA THR A 491 19.19 -37.75 -3.25
C THR A 491 18.82 -37.80 -1.76
N LEU A 492 17.85 -36.99 -1.37
CA LEU A 492 17.21 -37.06 -0.06
C LEU A 492 16.33 -38.31 -0.03
N THR A 493 16.43 -39.09 1.05
CA THR A 493 15.58 -40.26 1.21
C THR A 493 14.11 -39.82 1.37
N PRO A 494 13.12 -40.60 0.90
CA PRO A 494 11.70 -40.27 1.07
C PRO A 494 11.25 -40.03 2.52
N ARG A 495 12.04 -40.51 3.49
CA ARG A 495 11.81 -40.30 4.93
C ARG A 495 12.24 -38.89 5.36
N GLU A 496 13.40 -38.42 4.90
CA GLU A 496 13.89 -37.07 5.17
C GLU A 496 13.02 -36.01 4.50
N ILE A 497 12.53 -36.26 3.27
CA ILE A 497 11.58 -35.36 2.59
C ILE A 497 10.29 -35.23 3.40
N ARG A 498 9.72 -36.34 3.87
CA ARG A 498 8.51 -36.31 4.70
C ARG A 498 8.74 -35.61 6.04
N ALA A 499 9.87 -35.87 6.69
CA ALA A 499 10.20 -35.22 7.95
C ALA A 499 10.35 -33.70 7.78
N ARG A 500 11.11 -33.26 6.77
CA ARG A 500 11.34 -31.84 6.48
C ARG A 500 10.05 -31.14 6.04
N ARG A 501 9.24 -31.77 5.19
CA ARG A 501 7.92 -31.25 4.80
C ARG A 501 7.03 -31.06 6.02
N ASN A 502 6.89 -32.08 6.87
CA ASN A 502 6.04 -31.98 8.06
C ASN A 502 6.57 -30.92 9.04
N GLN A 503 7.89 -30.79 9.19
CA GLN A 503 8.50 -29.75 10.03
C GLN A 503 8.17 -28.34 9.51
N VAL A 504 8.38 -28.08 8.22
CA VAL A 504 8.06 -26.79 7.58
C VAL A 504 6.56 -26.52 7.65
N TRP A 505 5.73 -27.52 7.36
CA TRP A 505 4.27 -27.40 7.41
C TRP A 505 3.77 -27.08 8.83
N ASN A 506 4.29 -27.76 9.85
CA ASN A 506 3.91 -27.50 11.24
C ASN A 506 4.40 -26.13 11.73
N ALA A 507 5.57 -25.66 11.27
CA ALA A 507 6.05 -24.32 11.55
C ALA A 507 5.16 -23.25 10.90
N TYR A 508 4.81 -23.44 9.62
CA TYR A 508 3.90 -22.58 8.90
C TYR A 508 2.51 -22.53 9.53
N LEU A 509 1.92 -23.68 9.88
CA LEU A 509 0.63 -23.74 10.57
C LEU A 509 0.67 -22.99 11.89
N ARG A 510 1.75 -23.14 12.68
CA ARG A 510 1.89 -22.45 13.96
C ARG A 510 1.96 -20.94 13.79
N GLU A 511 2.74 -20.44 12.84
CA GLU A 511 2.84 -19.00 12.59
C GLU A 511 1.55 -18.44 12.00
N THR A 512 0.89 -19.20 11.12
CA THR A 512 -0.42 -18.82 10.55
C THR A 512 -1.49 -18.75 11.63
N THR A 513 -1.57 -19.74 12.52
CA THR A 513 -2.48 -19.73 13.66
C THR A 513 -2.19 -18.53 14.57
N LYS A 514 -0.92 -18.29 14.90
CA LYS A 514 -0.50 -17.14 15.71
C LYS A 514 -0.88 -15.81 15.07
N TYR A 515 -0.76 -15.68 13.74
CA TYR A 515 -1.17 -14.49 13.02
C TYR A 515 -2.69 -14.33 13.00
N ILE A 516 -3.46 -15.39 12.69
CA ILE A 516 -4.94 -15.36 12.70
C ILE A 516 -5.47 -15.00 14.10
N GLU A 517 -4.83 -15.46 15.16
CA GLU A 517 -5.16 -15.13 16.56
C GLU A 517 -4.64 -13.75 17.00
N SER A 518 -3.84 -13.08 16.17
CA SER A 518 -3.22 -11.80 16.52
C SER A 518 -4.20 -10.63 16.38
N VAL A 519 -3.91 -9.57 17.15
CA VAL A 519 -4.57 -8.27 17.00
C VAL A 519 -4.33 -7.64 15.62
N ASN A 520 -3.23 -8.00 14.97
CA ASN A 520 -2.89 -7.50 13.64
C ASN A 520 -3.86 -8.05 12.59
N PHE A 521 -4.12 -9.36 12.59
CA PHE A 521 -5.12 -9.95 11.68
C PHE A 521 -6.51 -9.34 11.88
N THR A 522 -6.92 -9.13 13.14
CA THR A 522 -8.20 -8.45 13.43
C THR A 522 -8.22 -7.02 12.88
N SER A 523 -7.14 -6.27 13.05
CA SER A 523 -6.99 -4.92 12.51
C SER A 523 -6.99 -4.92 10.97
N ASP A 524 -6.33 -5.88 10.34
CA ASP A 524 -6.24 -6.01 8.89
C ASP A 524 -7.61 -6.33 8.28
N ILE A 525 -8.36 -7.27 8.86
CA ILE A 525 -9.73 -7.61 8.44
C ILE A 525 -10.68 -6.43 8.68
N GLU A 526 -10.59 -5.74 9.81
CA GLU A 526 -11.41 -4.54 10.06
C GLU A 526 -11.12 -3.44 9.04
N THR A 527 -9.85 -3.25 8.69
CA THR A 527 -9.42 -2.28 7.68
C THR A 527 -9.96 -2.67 6.31
N HIS A 528 -9.83 -3.94 5.91
CA HIS A 528 -10.36 -4.46 4.65
C HIS A 528 -11.87 -4.25 4.54
N PHE A 529 -12.61 -4.64 5.58
CA PHE A 529 -14.05 -4.45 5.63
C PHE A 529 -14.46 -2.98 5.53
N LYS A 530 -13.77 -2.08 6.25
CA LYS A 530 -14.04 -0.65 6.17
C LYS A 530 -13.74 -0.05 4.79
N VAL A 531 -12.74 -0.57 4.08
CA VAL A 531 -12.43 -0.15 2.71
C VAL A 531 -13.52 -0.60 1.75
N GLU A 532 -14.02 -1.82 1.88
CA GLU A 532 -15.17 -2.29 1.09
C GLU A 532 -16.43 -1.45 1.35
N ILE A 533 -16.73 -1.14 2.63
CA ILE A 533 -17.82 -0.23 2.96
C ILE A 533 -17.59 1.13 2.31
N ALA A 534 -16.38 1.70 2.41
CA ALA A 534 -16.06 3.00 1.82
C ALA A 534 -16.33 3.04 0.31
N ALA A 535 -16.07 1.96 -0.43
CA ALA A 535 -16.38 1.87 -1.85
C ALA A 535 -17.90 1.90 -2.12
N VAL A 536 -18.70 1.18 -1.30
CA VAL A 536 -20.17 1.22 -1.38
C VAL A 536 -20.71 2.62 -1.08
N LEU A 537 -20.18 3.28 -0.04
CA LEU A 537 -20.58 4.64 0.33
C LEU A 537 -20.19 5.67 -0.73
N PHE A 538 -19.04 5.51 -1.38
CA PHE A 538 -18.61 6.35 -2.49
C PHE A 538 -19.61 6.27 -3.65
N THR A 539 -20.00 5.06 -4.05
CA THR A 539 -20.96 4.83 -5.13
C THR A 539 -22.32 5.45 -4.81
N ALA A 540 -22.81 5.27 -3.58
CA ALA A 540 -24.07 5.88 -3.13
C ALA A 540 -24.01 7.40 -3.11
N ALA A 541 -22.87 7.97 -2.68
CA ALA A 541 -22.65 9.40 -2.66
C ALA A 541 -22.61 10.00 -4.08
N GLU A 542 -22.00 9.32 -5.06
CA GLU A 542 -22.01 9.76 -6.46
C GLU A 542 -23.44 9.74 -7.05
N ALA A 543 -24.22 8.70 -6.76
CA ALA A 543 -25.61 8.63 -7.18
C ALA A 543 -26.45 9.75 -6.57
N HIS A 544 -26.32 10.01 -5.26
CA HIS A 544 -26.96 11.15 -4.59
C HIS A 544 -26.54 12.49 -5.20
N GLY A 545 -25.25 12.69 -5.47
CA GLY A 545 -24.74 13.91 -6.09
C GLY A 545 -25.35 14.18 -7.45
N LYS A 546 -25.48 13.15 -8.30
CA LYS A 546 -26.12 13.26 -9.61
C LYS A 546 -27.62 13.50 -9.55
N LEU A 547 -28.31 12.87 -8.59
CA LEU A 547 -29.74 13.06 -8.36
C LEU A 547 -30.04 14.48 -7.88
N ASP A 548 -29.29 14.98 -6.90
CA ASP A 548 -29.48 16.33 -6.35
C ASP A 548 -29.11 17.42 -7.37
N ALA A 549 -27.98 17.28 -8.08
CA ALA A 549 -27.60 18.24 -9.12
C ALA A 549 -28.59 18.24 -10.29
N GLY A 550 -29.09 17.05 -10.67
CA GLY A 550 -30.17 16.91 -11.65
C GLY A 550 -31.43 17.63 -11.16
N ARG A 551 -31.92 17.32 -9.96
CA ARG A 551 -33.09 17.97 -9.35
C ARG A 551 -32.97 19.49 -9.41
N ASP A 552 -31.84 20.04 -9.00
CA ASP A 552 -31.64 21.49 -8.96
C ASP A 552 -31.68 22.10 -10.39
N LEU A 553 -31.09 21.43 -11.38
CA LEU A 553 -31.21 21.81 -12.79
C LEU A 553 -32.66 21.79 -13.28
N PHE A 554 -33.42 20.74 -12.97
CA PHE A 554 -34.81 20.61 -13.42
C PHE A 554 -35.76 21.55 -12.67
N LEU A 555 -35.54 21.82 -11.39
CA LEU A 555 -36.33 22.80 -10.63
C LEU A 555 -36.19 24.22 -11.21
N ASN A 556 -34.99 24.55 -11.69
CA ASN A 556 -34.72 25.80 -12.39
C ASN A 556 -35.37 25.85 -13.79
N ALA A 557 -35.47 24.71 -14.48
CA ALA A 557 -36.07 24.59 -15.81
C ALA A 557 -37.60 24.37 -15.80
N ALA A 558 -38.19 23.94 -14.68
CA ALA A 558 -39.59 23.56 -14.60
C ALA A 558 -40.52 24.78 -14.73
N ALA A 559 -41.41 24.73 -15.72
CA ALA A 559 -42.34 25.81 -16.03
C ALA A 559 -43.59 25.86 -15.12
N THR A 560 -43.89 24.78 -14.39
CA THR A 560 -45.10 24.65 -13.56
C THR A 560 -44.78 24.11 -12.17
N ASP A 561 -45.59 24.47 -11.18
CA ASP A 561 -45.43 23.95 -9.81
C ASP A 561 -45.71 22.46 -9.70
N GLN A 562 -46.56 21.92 -10.59
CA GLN A 562 -46.77 20.48 -10.66
C GLN A 562 -45.48 19.76 -11.09
N ALA A 563 -44.82 20.23 -12.15
CA ALA A 563 -43.56 19.65 -12.59
C ALA A 563 -42.47 19.74 -11.51
N ARG A 564 -42.42 20.83 -10.73
CA ARG A 564 -41.51 20.94 -9.59
C ARG A 564 -41.80 19.91 -8.50
N ARG A 565 -43.07 19.69 -8.16
CA ARG A 565 -43.47 18.66 -7.19
C ARG A 565 -43.11 17.27 -7.68
N ASP A 566 -43.36 16.97 -8.95
CA ASP A 566 -43.04 15.66 -9.54
C ASP A 566 -41.52 15.42 -9.48
N VAL A 567 -40.71 16.42 -9.85
CA VAL A 567 -39.23 16.37 -9.75
C VAL A 567 -38.76 16.09 -8.31
N ILE A 568 -39.34 16.77 -7.30
CA ILE A 568 -39.00 16.57 -5.89
C ILE A 568 -39.38 15.17 -5.41
N ASN A 569 -40.58 14.72 -5.75
CA ASN A 569 -41.08 13.40 -5.35
C ASN A 569 -40.24 12.29 -5.98
N ASP A 570 -40.01 12.35 -7.29
CA ASP A 570 -39.22 11.34 -8.02
C ASP A 570 -37.79 11.29 -7.50
N THR A 571 -37.15 12.44 -7.28
CA THR A 571 -35.78 12.49 -6.73
C THR A 571 -35.74 11.87 -5.33
N SER A 572 -36.74 12.15 -4.49
CA SER A 572 -36.81 11.63 -3.11
C SER A 572 -37.00 10.11 -3.09
N THR A 573 -37.92 9.59 -3.91
CA THR A 573 -38.14 8.13 -4.06
C THR A 573 -36.86 7.41 -4.48
N MET A 574 -36.10 8.01 -5.40
CA MET A 574 -34.87 7.38 -5.90
C MET A 574 -33.72 7.46 -4.91
N ARG A 575 -33.63 8.55 -4.13
CA ARG A 575 -32.70 8.63 -3.01
C ARG A 575 -32.95 7.51 -1.99
N ILE A 576 -34.21 7.22 -1.68
CA ILE A 576 -34.60 6.11 -0.81
C ILE A 576 -34.17 4.76 -1.42
N SER A 577 -34.35 4.57 -2.73
CA SER A 577 -33.91 3.36 -3.44
C SER A 577 -32.39 3.16 -3.35
N VAL A 578 -31.60 4.17 -3.72
CA VAL A 578 -30.12 4.15 -3.65
C VAL A 578 -29.66 3.81 -2.24
N GLN A 579 -30.31 4.40 -1.23
CA GLN A 579 -30.00 4.13 0.16
C GLN A 579 -30.35 2.70 0.59
N GLY A 580 -31.48 2.17 0.12
CA GLY A 580 -31.87 0.78 0.32
C GLY A 580 -30.84 -0.19 -0.24
N ASP A 581 -30.40 0.05 -1.47
CA ASP A 581 -29.43 -0.78 -2.17
C ASP A 581 -28.02 -0.68 -1.54
N MET A 582 -27.60 0.52 -1.13
CA MET A 582 -26.38 0.73 -0.35
C MET A 582 -26.39 -0.10 0.95
N CYS A 583 -27.51 -0.08 1.68
CA CYS A 583 -27.67 -0.86 2.90
C CYS A 583 -27.69 -2.37 2.64
N ALA A 584 -28.36 -2.82 1.58
CA ALA A 584 -28.37 -4.22 1.18
C ALA A 584 -26.96 -4.71 0.83
N ALA A 585 -26.17 -3.90 0.11
CA ALA A 585 -24.78 -4.20 -0.22
C ALA A 585 -23.89 -4.32 1.02
N ILE A 586 -23.99 -3.38 1.96
CA ILE A 586 -23.24 -3.43 3.24
C ILE A 586 -23.63 -4.68 4.05
N LEU A 587 -24.92 -4.97 4.17
CA LEU A 587 -25.41 -6.16 4.88
C LEU A 587 -24.97 -7.46 4.21
N GLY A 588 -24.97 -7.51 2.87
CA GLY A 588 -24.44 -8.64 2.10
C GLY A 588 -22.98 -8.92 2.43
N LYS A 589 -22.15 -7.87 2.50
CA LYS A 589 -20.73 -7.99 2.90
C LYS A 589 -20.55 -8.42 4.35
N MET A 590 -21.39 -7.94 5.25
CA MET A 590 -21.39 -8.42 6.64
C MET A 590 -21.74 -9.90 6.74
N HIS A 591 -22.73 -10.36 5.97
CA HIS A 591 -23.13 -11.76 5.94
C HIS A 591 -22.04 -12.65 5.32
N GLU A 592 -21.32 -12.16 4.29
CA GLU A 592 -20.18 -12.86 3.69
C GLU A 592 -19.06 -13.10 4.71
N LEU A 593 -18.78 -12.11 5.58
CA LEU A 593 -17.80 -12.24 6.67
C LEU A 593 -18.26 -13.15 7.82
N GLN A 594 -19.58 -13.25 8.04
CA GLN A 594 -20.18 -14.09 9.08
C GLN A 594 -20.46 -15.52 8.62
N GLY A 595 -20.43 -15.76 7.31
CA GLY A 595 -20.70 -17.08 6.74
C GLY A 595 -19.81 -18.15 7.37
N PRO A 596 -20.34 -19.35 7.64
CA PRO A 596 -19.52 -20.43 8.17
C PRO A 596 -18.34 -20.65 7.25
N SER A 597 -17.12 -20.52 7.79
CA SER A 597 -15.90 -20.79 7.03
C SER A 597 -16.06 -22.17 6.37
N PRO A 598 -15.86 -22.28 5.04
CA PRO A 598 -16.07 -23.54 4.31
C PRO A 598 -15.17 -24.70 4.81
N ASN A 599 -14.24 -24.42 5.72
CA ASN A 599 -13.34 -25.37 6.34
C ASN A 599 -13.62 -25.59 7.83
N HIS A 600 -14.87 -25.66 8.28
CA HIS A 600 -15.14 -26.40 9.52
C HIS A 600 -14.90 -27.90 9.24
N LEU A 601 -13.61 -28.27 9.17
CA LEU A 601 -13.17 -29.65 9.19
C LEU A 601 -13.64 -30.22 10.51
N ASP A 602 -14.69 -31.03 10.43
CA ASP A 602 -15.26 -31.77 11.55
C ASP A 602 -14.11 -32.48 12.30
N PRO A 603 -13.78 -32.08 13.55
CA PRO A 603 -12.66 -32.68 14.29
C PRO A 603 -12.86 -34.19 14.53
N VAL A 604 -14.06 -34.72 14.31
CA VAL A 604 -14.38 -36.15 14.39
C VAL A 604 -13.74 -36.96 13.25
N ALA A 605 -13.47 -36.37 12.09
CA ALA A 605 -12.92 -37.10 10.93
C ALA A 605 -11.42 -37.44 11.06
N VAL A 606 -10.65 -36.62 11.79
CA VAL A 606 -9.19 -36.83 11.99
C VAL A 606 -8.89 -37.89 13.05
N SER A 607 -9.82 -38.12 14.00
CA SER A 607 -9.65 -39.10 15.09
C SER A 607 -9.85 -40.56 14.66
N ARG A 608 -10.43 -40.84 13.48
CA ARG A 608 -10.71 -42.23 13.03
C ARG A 608 -9.54 -42.96 12.36
N ARG A 609 -8.39 -42.33 12.09
CA ARG A 609 -7.21 -43.00 11.50
C ARG A 609 -5.98 -42.88 12.40
N GLY A 610 -5.94 -43.63 13.48
CA GLY A 610 -4.74 -43.73 14.32
C GLY A 610 -5.00 -44.40 15.66
N ARG A 611 -5.39 -45.68 15.65
CA ARG A 611 -5.48 -46.50 16.87
C ARG A 611 -4.39 -47.57 16.84
N VAL A 612 -3.24 -47.26 17.45
CA VAL A 612 -2.30 -48.26 17.99
C VAL A 612 -1.90 -47.77 19.39
N GLU A 613 -2.31 -48.55 20.39
CA GLU A 613 -1.82 -48.77 21.77
C GLU A 613 -0.80 -47.74 22.36
N ARG A 614 -0.86 -47.22 23.60
CA ARG A 614 -1.33 -47.71 24.92
C ARG A 614 -1.19 -46.54 25.98
N PRO A 615 -1.39 -46.67 27.32
CA PRO A 615 -2.35 -45.81 28.06
C PRO A 615 -1.80 -45.09 29.34
N ILE A 616 -2.69 -44.32 30.01
CA ILE A 616 -2.65 -43.81 31.42
C ILE A 616 -1.67 -42.61 31.63
N ARG A 617 -2.06 -41.40 32.10
CA ARG A 617 -2.74 -41.06 33.36
C ARG A 617 -3.29 -39.61 33.37
N ARG A 618 -4.22 -39.39 34.30
CA ARG A 618 -5.13 -38.26 34.60
C ARG A 618 -4.48 -36.91 35.00
N GLN A 619 -5.16 -35.80 34.64
CA GLN A 619 -5.60 -34.66 35.50
C GLN A 619 -6.58 -33.79 34.68
N VAL A 620 -7.91 -34.00 34.75
CA VAL A 620 -8.95 -33.29 35.54
C VAL A 620 -8.94 -31.74 35.46
N PHE A 621 -9.88 -31.14 34.70
CA PHE A 621 -11.00 -30.25 35.13
C PHE A 621 -11.54 -29.43 33.94
N ILE A 622 -12.72 -29.80 33.40
CA ILE A 622 -14.02 -29.08 33.42
C ILE A 622 -14.00 -27.65 32.84
N TYR A 623 -14.65 -27.47 31.69
CA TYR A 623 -15.41 -26.26 31.39
C TYR A 623 -16.82 -26.64 30.93
N HIS A 624 -17.80 -25.99 31.56
CA HIS A 624 -19.24 -26.08 31.29
C HIS A 624 -19.58 -25.58 29.88
N GLN A 625 -20.47 -26.29 29.20
CA GLN A 625 -21.30 -25.73 28.14
C GLN A 625 -22.49 -24.98 28.73
N PRO A 626 -22.93 -23.86 28.13
CA PRO A 626 -24.30 -23.43 28.20
C PRO A 626 -25.05 -23.83 26.92
N SER A 627 -26.27 -24.26 27.16
CA SER A 627 -27.31 -24.80 26.30
C SER A 627 -27.87 -23.83 25.26
N HIS A 628 -28.28 -24.43 24.14
CA HIS A 628 -29.49 -24.17 23.34
C HIS A 628 -30.35 -22.94 23.72
N TRP A 629 -30.57 -22.07 22.73
CA TRP A 629 -31.81 -21.31 22.59
C TRP A 629 -32.34 -21.45 21.16
N GLN A 630 -33.58 -21.94 21.07
CA GLN A 630 -34.40 -21.97 19.87
C GLN A 630 -34.91 -20.55 19.58
N VAL A 631 -35.01 -20.23 18.30
CA VAL A 631 -35.64 -19.01 17.79
C VAL A 631 -37.15 -19.21 17.83
N GLU A 632 -37.83 -18.57 18.79
CA GLU A 632 -39.28 -18.38 18.75
C GLU A 632 -39.61 -16.96 18.27
N LYS A 633 -40.59 -16.90 17.36
CA LYS A 633 -41.16 -15.70 16.75
C LYS A 633 -41.64 -14.71 17.81
N LEU A 634 -41.39 -13.42 17.58
CA LEU A 634 -42.11 -12.33 18.24
C LEU A 634 -42.72 -11.41 17.19
N GLU A 635 -43.99 -11.69 16.88
CA GLU A 635 -44.96 -10.67 16.51
C GLU A 635 -45.52 -10.08 17.81
N ASP A 636 -45.59 -8.75 17.80
CA ASP A 636 -46.63 -7.92 18.41
C ASP A 636 -46.58 -7.53 19.90
N ILE A 637 -47.15 -6.34 20.13
CA ILE A 637 -47.61 -5.71 21.37
C ILE A 637 -46.68 -4.67 22.03
N SER A 638 -46.99 -3.43 21.66
CA SER A 638 -46.98 -2.22 22.47
C SER A 638 -47.62 -2.38 23.85
N THR A 639 -47.03 -1.81 24.92
CA THR A 639 -47.65 -0.80 25.81
C THR A 639 -46.96 -0.71 27.20
N TYR A 640 -46.76 0.53 27.62
CA TYR A 640 -46.85 1.07 29.00
C TYR A 640 -45.84 0.70 30.12
N ARG A 641 -45.18 1.77 30.58
CA ARG A 641 -45.26 2.41 31.92
C ARG A 641 -44.01 2.40 32.80
N LEU A 642 -43.55 3.63 33.04
CA LEU A 642 -42.63 4.06 34.10
C LEU A 642 -43.10 3.68 35.51
N SER A 643 -42.23 3.10 36.32
CA SER A 643 -42.16 3.42 37.75
C SER A 643 -40.85 3.00 38.44
N ARG A 644 -40.21 4.00 39.05
CA ARG A 644 -39.47 4.04 40.33
C ARG A 644 -38.32 3.05 40.59
N ILE A 645 -37.14 3.67 40.63
CA ILE A 645 -35.91 3.21 41.26
C ILE A 645 -36.06 3.21 42.79
N LYS A 646 -35.71 2.08 43.42
CA LYS A 646 -35.16 2.01 44.78
C LYS A 646 -33.90 1.13 44.72
N LYS A 647 -32.74 1.68 45.13
CA LYS A 647 -31.55 0.89 45.49
C LYS A 647 -31.78 0.19 46.84
N PRO A 648 -31.08 -0.92 47.12
CA PRO A 648 -29.88 -0.77 47.95
C PRO A 648 -28.70 -1.68 47.57
N ASN A 649 -27.58 -1.32 48.21
CA ASN A 649 -26.22 -1.86 48.18
C ASN A 649 -26.08 -3.39 48.21
N SER A 650 -25.10 -3.90 47.48
CA SER A 650 -24.10 -4.81 48.05
C SER A 650 -22.81 -4.79 47.22
N GLU A 651 -21.70 -4.80 47.95
CA GLU A 651 -20.32 -4.84 47.47
C GLU A 651 -20.04 -6.18 46.76
N PHE A 652 -19.40 -6.14 45.59
CA PHE A 652 -18.66 -7.29 45.08
C PHE A 652 -17.41 -6.82 44.34
N VAL A 653 -16.29 -7.32 44.84
CA VAL A 653 -14.93 -7.13 44.32
C VAL A 653 -14.85 -7.70 42.90
N GLN A 654 -14.55 -6.84 41.91
CA GLN A 654 -14.34 -7.24 40.53
C GLN A 654 -12.87 -7.04 40.14
N ALA A 655 -12.15 -8.16 40.02
CA ALA A 655 -10.84 -8.20 39.38
C ALA A 655 -10.98 -7.76 37.92
N ARG A 656 -10.18 -6.75 37.51
CA ARG A 656 -10.13 -6.26 36.14
C ARG A 656 -9.38 -7.27 35.26
N GLY A 657 -10.11 -8.04 34.46
CA GLY A 657 -9.58 -8.68 33.25
C GLY A 657 -9.39 -7.65 32.12
N PRO A 658 -8.55 -7.93 31.11
CA PRO A 658 -8.18 -6.97 30.07
C PRO A 658 -9.40 -6.66 29.19
N LYS A 659 -9.88 -5.41 29.29
CA LYS A 659 -10.87 -4.81 28.39
C LYS A 659 -10.20 -4.51 27.03
N ASN A 660 -10.05 -5.50 26.15
CA ASN A 660 -9.67 -5.26 24.74
C ASN A 660 -10.16 -6.37 23.81
N GLN A 661 -11.35 -6.93 24.06
CA GLN A 661 -12.04 -7.74 23.06
C GLN A 661 -12.95 -6.81 22.27
N VAL A 662 -12.64 -6.62 20.98
CA VAL A 662 -13.51 -5.92 20.04
C VAL A 662 -14.77 -6.78 19.89
N ASP A 663 -15.86 -6.28 20.43
CA ASP A 663 -17.17 -6.94 20.41
C ASP A 663 -17.78 -6.77 19.01
N SER A 664 -17.54 -7.75 18.14
CA SER A 664 -18.04 -7.76 16.77
C SER A 664 -19.58 -7.61 16.74
N GLU A 665 -20.31 -8.12 17.74
CA GLU A 665 -21.76 -7.92 17.84
C GLU A 665 -22.15 -6.46 17.99
N LYS A 666 -21.37 -5.64 18.72
CA LYS A 666 -21.65 -4.20 18.83
C LYS A 666 -21.50 -3.47 17.52
N ILE A 667 -20.48 -3.82 16.73
CA ILE A 667 -20.28 -3.26 15.39
C ILE A 667 -21.47 -3.63 14.50
N ILE A 668 -21.89 -4.89 14.53
CA ILE A 668 -23.02 -5.40 13.76
C ILE A 668 -24.33 -4.71 14.14
N ARG A 669 -24.65 -4.64 15.44
CA ARG A 669 -25.86 -3.99 15.94
C ARG A 669 -25.90 -2.51 15.54
N ARG A 670 -24.76 -1.82 15.54
CA ARG A 670 -24.67 -0.42 15.14
C ARG A 670 -24.99 -0.23 13.65
N PHE A 671 -24.42 -1.04 12.77
CA PHE A 671 -24.69 -0.96 11.32
C PHE A 671 -26.12 -1.38 10.98
N SER A 672 -26.61 -2.48 11.55
CA SER A 672 -27.98 -2.94 11.34
C SER A 672 -28.99 -1.90 11.82
N MET A 673 -28.81 -1.30 13.00
CA MET A 673 -29.71 -0.23 13.46
C MET A 673 -29.68 1.00 12.55
N GLN A 674 -28.53 1.38 11.99
CA GLN A 674 -28.44 2.54 11.08
C GLN A 674 -29.16 2.32 9.75
N CYS A 675 -29.09 1.12 9.18
CA CYS A 675 -29.86 0.76 8.00
C CYS A 675 -31.35 0.55 8.30
N TRP A 676 -31.67 0.04 9.49
CA TRP A 676 -33.06 -0.15 9.92
C TRP A 676 -33.77 1.16 10.22
N HIS A 677 -33.11 2.12 10.89
CA HIS A 677 -33.73 3.40 11.26
C HIS A 677 -34.21 4.22 10.05
N HIS A 678 -33.51 4.14 8.92
CA HIS A 678 -33.91 4.87 7.71
C HIS A 678 -35.07 4.24 6.96
N ARG A 679 -35.16 2.90 6.98
CA ARG A 679 -36.32 2.22 6.40
C ARG A 679 -37.63 2.63 7.07
N TRP A 680 -37.56 3.09 8.33
CA TRP A 680 -38.72 3.44 9.14
C TRP A 680 -38.92 4.95 9.35
N SER A 681 -37.88 5.80 9.25
CA SER A 681 -38.00 7.25 9.46
C SER A 681 -38.71 7.98 8.31
N ASP A 682 -38.67 7.42 7.10
CA ASP A 682 -39.16 8.11 5.89
C ASP A 682 -40.56 7.62 5.45
N THR A 683 -41.11 6.64 6.18
CA THR A 683 -42.49 6.13 6.04
C THR A 683 -43.50 6.81 6.98
N TRP A 684 -43.08 7.86 7.71
CA TRP A 684 -43.92 8.61 8.66
C TRP A 684 -44.02 10.10 8.33
#